data_AF-A0A7L3BDG4-F1
#
_entry.id   AF-A0A7L3BDG4-F1
#
_cell.length_a   1.000
_cell.length_b   1.000
_cell.length_c   1.000
_cell.angle_alpha   90.00
_cell.angle_beta   90.00
_cell.angle_gamma   90.00
#
_symmetry.space_group_name_H-M   'P 1'
#
loop_
_entity.id
_entity.type
_entity.pdbx_description
1 polymer ?
#
loop_
_entity_poly.entity_id
_entity_poly.type
_entity_poly.pdbx_seq_one_letter_code
_entity_poly.pdbx_strand_id
1 'polypeptide(L)'
;IHIDTKSASQMFELIKKRLKHTDAYPYLLSILQHCLQLPYKRNGGNFQQWQLLDRILQQIVLQDERGDDPDTAPLENFNVKNIIKMLVNENEVKQWRDQAEKFRKESETDPNLVTEQQAAELGTTLPFGARPCFAPSSPFYHCQDSQILFWFSSSRCPYPAELQGGSISFPPPPPPPPGGPLALSSSHISESLPPLPPPLPFSSCPPPPAPPPPPGGPPPPPGAPPFFSVGMPPPSTTTFGSSGTSLKKKSIPQPSHPLKSFNWAKLSEERIHGTIWNEIDDLKAFKVLDLEDFEKMFSAYQRHQVGVNSSVPFLGEKHNTDCFPSLLNYAQKEMGSTEDLYLSTRKVKELSVIDGRRAQNCVILLSKLKLSNEEIRQAILKMDEQEDLAKDMLEQLLKFVPEKSDTDLLEEHKHEIERMARADRFLFEMSRIDHYQQRLQALFFKKKFPERLAEAKPKVEAILLASKELIRSKRLRQLLEVVLAFGNYMNKGQRGSAYGFKVSSLNKIADTKSSIDRNITLLHYLIMIFEKNYPDILDIQSELQHLPEAAKVNLVELEKEVNNIKTGLKAVEAELDYQKRRVRESGDRFVPVMSDFITVASFSFSELEDLLNEARDKYAKALKHFGESEGKMQPDEFFGIFDTFLQSFAEAKQDLENMRKKKEEEERRARMEAMLKEQREKERRQKKAKAGSISEESGEFDDLVSALRSGEVFDKDLSKLKRNRKRSGNQGLETSRERVVTKLNY
;
A
#
# COMPACT_ATOMS: atom_id res chain seq x y z
N ILE A 1 -11.98 12.72 35.69
CA ILE A 1 -11.15 12.06 36.74
C ILE A 1 -9.79 12.72 36.64
N HIS A 2 -9.36 13.47 37.65
CA HIS A 2 -8.00 13.99 37.70
C HIS A 2 -7.07 12.83 38.04
N ILE A 3 -6.02 12.61 37.25
CA ILE A 3 -5.11 11.47 37.38
C ILE A 3 -3.72 12.05 37.58
N ASP A 4 -3.06 11.66 38.67
CA ASP A 4 -1.65 11.96 38.84
C ASP A 4 -0.84 11.04 37.93
N THR A 5 -0.37 11.58 36.80
CA THR A 5 0.45 10.87 35.81
C THR A 5 1.84 10.50 36.33
N LYS A 6 2.21 10.94 37.54
CA LYS A 6 3.46 10.56 38.22
C LYS A 6 3.29 9.35 39.15
N SER A 7 2.06 8.87 39.37
CA SER A 7 1.76 7.72 40.22
C SER A 7 1.41 6.48 39.39
N ALA A 8 2.36 5.54 39.30
CA ALA A 8 2.17 4.27 38.56
C ALA A 8 0.94 3.48 39.04
N SER A 9 0.70 3.45 40.36
CA SER A 9 -0.43 2.74 40.96
C SER A 9 -1.78 3.33 40.56
N GLN A 10 -1.90 4.66 40.47
CA GLN A 10 -3.14 5.31 40.06
C GLN A 10 -3.44 5.12 38.57
N MET A 11 -2.41 5.20 37.72
CA MET A 11 -2.54 4.94 36.28
C MET A 11 -2.98 3.49 36.03
N PHE A 12 -2.37 2.54 36.73
CA PHE A 12 -2.69 1.13 36.59
C PHE A 12 -4.13 0.79 36.99
N GLU A 13 -4.59 1.27 38.15
CA GLU A 13 -5.94 1.01 38.62
C GLU A 13 -7.00 1.61 37.68
N LEU A 14 -6.72 2.75 37.06
CA LEU A 14 -7.60 3.33 36.07
C LEU A 14 -7.66 2.50 34.77
N ILE A 15 -6.49 2.10 34.23
CA ILE A 15 -6.41 1.26 33.02
C ILE A 15 -7.14 -0.06 33.26
N LYS A 16 -6.88 -0.70 34.41
CA LYS A 16 -7.57 -1.91 34.83
C LYS A 16 -9.08 -1.71 34.92
N LYS A 17 -9.56 -0.62 35.56
CA LYS A 17 -11.00 -0.32 35.66
C LYS A 17 -11.65 -0.12 34.29
N ARG A 18 -10.96 0.51 33.33
CA ARG A 18 -11.45 0.73 31.96
C ARG A 18 -11.49 -0.55 31.15
N LEU A 19 -10.49 -1.42 31.31
CA LEU A 19 -10.35 -2.62 30.48
C LEU A 19 -11.01 -3.86 31.06
N LYS A 20 -11.29 -3.95 32.37
CA LYS A 20 -11.78 -5.16 33.07
C LYS A 20 -12.98 -5.87 32.42
N HIS A 21 -13.83 -5.13 31.70
CA HIS A 21 -15.04 -5.65 31.06
C HIS A 21 -14.97 -5.60 29.53
N THR A 22 -13.76 -5.57 28.97
CA THR A 22 -13.50 -5.52 27.53
C THR A 22 -12.67 -6.73 27.10
N ASP A 23 -12.77 -7.10 25.83
CA ASP A 23 -11.98 -8.17 25.23
C ASP A 23 -10.47 -7.87 25.21
N ALA A 24 -10.08 -6.62 25.49
CA ALA A 24 -8.69 -6.19 25.63
C ALA A 24 -8.05 -6.61 26.98
N TYR A 25 -8.84 -6.98 28.00
CA TYR A 25 -8.33 -7.29 29.34
C TYR A 25 -7.34 -8.48 29.41
N PRO A 26 -7.56 -9.61 28.71
CA PRO A 26 -6.61 -10.71 28.69
C PRO A 26 -5.26 -10.32 28.07
N TYR A 27 -5.27 -9.42 27.07
CA TYR A 27 -4.06 -8.90 26.45
C TYR A 27 -3.29 -7.98 27.39
N LEU A 28 -3.98 -7.13 28.18
CA LEU A 28 -3.34 -6.34 29.24
C LEU A 28 -2.64 -7.25 30.27
N LEU A 29 -3.30 -8.33 30.72
CA LEU A 29 -2.69 -9.30 31.63
C LEU A 29 -1.46 -9.97 31.03
N SER A 30 -1.53 -10.36 29.76
CA SER A 30 -0.41 -10.92 29.03
C SER A 30 0.77 -9.94 28.92
N ILE A 31 0.51 -8.67 28.61
CA ILE A 31 1.55 -7.63 28.54
C ILE A 31 2.25 -7.46 29.89
N LEU A 32 1.49 -7.37 30.99
CA LEU A 32 2.07 -7.23 32.33
C LEU A 32 2.92 -8.45 32.73
N GLN A 33 2.48 -9.64 32.35
CA GLN A 33 3.25 -10.87 32.56
C GLN A 33 4.58 -10.84 31.82
N HIS A 34 4.61 -10.37 30.56
CA HIS A 34 5.85 -10.21 29.81
C HIS A 34 6.74 -9.09 30.39
N CYS A 35 6.15 -7.99 30.89
CA CYS A 35 6.90 -6.95 31.60
C CYS A 35 7.58 -7.47 32.87
N LEU A 36 6.95 -8.39 33.61
CA LEU A 36 7.57 -9.04 34.78
C LEU A 36 8.75 -9.94 34.42
N GLN A 37 8.81 -10.43 33.18
CA GLN A 37 9.90 -11.26 32.67
C GLN A 37 11.09 -10.42 32.14
N LEU A 38 10.90 -9.10 31.95
CA LEU A 38 11.97 -8.22 31.49
C LEU A 38 13.03 -8.02 32.58
N PRO A 39 14.33 -8.14 32.25
CA PRO A 39 15.40 -8.00 33.22
C PRO A 39 15.46 -6.56 33.79
N TYR A 40 15.43 -6.47 35.13
CA TYR A 40 15.44 -5.19 35.86
C TYR A 40 16.76 -4.90 36.62
N LYS A 41 17.75 -5.81 36.54
CA LYS A 41 19.02 -5.66 37.26
C LYS A 41 19.95 -4.66 36.55
N ARG A 42 20.55 -3.77 37.34
CA ARG A 42 21.26 -2.54 36.93
C ARG A 42 22.61 -2.74 36.22
N ASN A 43 23.09 -3.98 36.07
CA ASN A 43 24.42 -4.25 35.51
C ASN A 43 24.30 -4.89 34.12
N GLY A 44 24.38 -4.03 33.09
CA GLY A 44 24.55 -4.40 31.68
C GLY A 44 23.30 -4.23 30.83
N GLY A 45 23.24 -3.16 30.01
CA GLY A 45 22.41 -3.01 28.79
C GLY A 45 20.87 -3.11 28.87
N ASN A 46 20.30 -3.67 29.93
CA ASN A 46 18.91 -4.15 29.97
C ASN A 46 17.85 -3.04 30.03
N PHE A 47 18.23 -1.79 30.35
CA PHE A 47 17.32 -0.64 30.31
C PHE A 47 16.89 -0.30 28.87
N GLN A 48 17.69 -0.67 27.87
CA GLN A 48 17.38 -0.43 26.46
C GLN A 48 16.12 -1.19 26.00
N GLN A 49 15.82 -2.34 26.62
CA GLN A 49 14.59 -3.10 26.33
C GLN A 49 13.35 -2.37 26.85
N TRP A 50 13.44 -1.74 28.01
CA TRP A 50 12.38 -0.89 28.56
C TRP A 50 12.19 0.39 27.76
N GLN A 51 13.26 1.00 27.25
CA GLN A 51 13.18 2.15 26.34
C GLN A 51 12.57 1.77 24.98
N LEU A 52 12.92 0.60 24.44
CA LEU A 52 12.30 0.12 23.21
C LEU A 52 10.80 -0.10 23.39
N LEU A 53 10.39 -0.71 24.51
CA LEU A 53 8.97 -0.90 24.84
C LEU A 53 8.22 0.46 24.92
N ASP A 54 8.81 1.45 25.58
CA ASP A 54 8.26 2.81 25.67
C ASP A 54 8.12 3.48 24.28
N ARG A 55 9.15 3.40 23.43
CA ARG A 55 9.11 3.97 22.06
C ARG A 55 8.10 3.27 21.17
N ILE A 56 7.96 1.95 21.30
CA ILE A 56 6.94 1.18 20.57
C ILE A 56 5.53 1.64 20.99
N LEU A 57 5.29 1.77 22.30
CA LEU A 57 4.00 2.24 22.81
C LEU A 57 3.73 3.69 22.40
N GLN A 58 4.73 4.57 22.42
CA GLN A 58 4.61 5.94 21.91
C GLN A 58 4.24 5.96 20.43
N GLN A 59 4.88 5.14 19.60
CA GLN A 59 4.58 5.06 18.16
C GLN A 59 3.22 4.43 17.87
N ILE A 60 2.71 3.54 18.73
CA ILE A 60 1.35 3.00 18.61
C ILE A 60 0.30 4.04 19.02
N VAL A 61 0.58 4.83 20.06
CA VAL A 61 -0.37 5.82 20.61
C VAL A 61 -0.35 7.17 19.86
N LEU A 62 0.80 7.56 19.28
CA LEU A 62 1.05 8.88 18.69
C LEU A 62 1.28 8.82 17.17
N GLN A 63 0.47 8.06 16.43
CA GLN A 63 0.69 7.93 14.97
C GLN A 63 0.47 9.27 14.24
N ASP A 64 1.59 9.84 13.78
CA ASP A 64 1.81 11.09 13.02
C ASP A 64 1.94 12.41 13.85
N GLU A 65 2.93 13.21 13.48
CA GLU A 65 3.18 14.62 13.87
C GLU A 65 2.02 15.58 13.54
N ARG A 66 0.95 15.10 12.90
CA ARG A 66 -0.22 15.89 12.48
C ARG A 66 -1.49 15.70 13.32
N GLY A 67 -1.49 14.78 14.28
CA GLY A 67 -2.52 14.74 15.33
C GLY A 67 -3.90 14.20 14.95
N ASP A 68 -3.98 13.09 14.21
CA ASP A 68 -5.23 12.36 13.95
C ASP A 68 -5.37 11.07 14.78
N ASP A 69 -6.62 10.65 15.01
CA ASP A 69 -7.07 9.66 16.01
C ASP A 69 -6.58 8.21 15.77
N PRO A 70 -5.93 7.55 16.77
CA PRO A 70 -5.27 6.24 16.64
C PRO A 70 -6.19 5.02 16.44
N ASP A 71 -7.52 5.13 16.57
CA ASP A 71 -8.42 3.96 16.53
C ASP A 71 -8.79 3.46 15.11
N THR A 72 -8.23 4.03 14.04
CA THR A 72 -8.67 3.72 12.65
C THR A 72 -7.59 3.38 11.63
N ALA A 73 -6.30 3.38 11.98
CA ALA A 73 -5.22 3.08 11.03
C ALA A 73 -4.70 1.63 11.17
N PRO A 74 -4.65 0.82 10.08
CA PRO A 74 -3.89 -0.42 10.08
C PRO A 74 -2.41 -0.14 10.36
N LEU A 75 -1.77 -0.95 11.22
CA LEU A 75 -0.32 -0.91 11.52
C LEU A 75 0.54 -1.34 10.31
N GLU A 76 0.39 -0.72 9.15
CA GLU A 76 1.07 -1.16 7.91
C GLU A 76 2.56 -0.80 7.87
N ASN A 77 3.03 0.15 8.69
CA ASN A 77 4.41 0.64 8.68
C ASN A 77 5.16 0.49 10.03
N PHE A 78 4.72 -0.39 10.92
CA PHE A 78 5.41 -0.59 12.21
C PHE A 78 6.65 -1.49 12.06
N ASN A 79 7.83 -0.87 11.91
CA ASN A 79 9.10 -1.60 11.77
C ASN A 79 10.01 -1.40 13.00
N VAL A 80 10.08 -2.43 13.86
CA VAL A 80 10.94 -2.47 15.05
C VAL A 80 12.42 -2.23 14.71
N LYS A 81 12.89 -2.61 13.50
CA LYS A 81 14.27 -2.36 13.06
C LYS A 81 14.56 -0.86 12.88
N ASN A 82 13.56 -0.07 12.48
CA ASN A 82 13.72 1.38 12.32
C ASN A 82 13.77 2.08 13.69
N ILE A 83 12.97 1.62 14.65
CA ILE A 83 13.01 2.11 16.04
C ILE A 83 14.34 1.75 16.71
N ILE A 84 14.85 0.54 16.48
CA ILE A 84 16.18 0.12 16.97
C ILE A 84 17.28 1.00 16.34
N LYS A 85 17.22 1.28 15.02
CA LYS A 85 18.18 2.18 14.37
C LYS A 85 18.13 3.60 14.94
N MET A 86 16.94 4.12 15.25
CA MET A 86 16.79 5.42 15.93
C MET A 86 17.40 5.41 17.33
N LEU A 87 17.18 4.36 18.12
CA LEU A 87 17.77 4.24 19.47
C LEU A 87 19.30 4.14 19.45
N VAL A 88 19.87 3.49 18.43
CA VAL A 88 21.32 3.45 18.23
C VAL A 88 21.84 4.85 17.89
N ASN A 89 21.23 5.55 16.94
CA ASN A 89 21.62 6.91 16.59
C ASN A 89 21.44 7.91 17.75
N GLU A 90 20.37 7.81 18.55
CA GLU A 90 20.12 8.68 19.70
C GLU A 90 21.16 8.45 20.82
N ASN A 91 21.57 7.20 21.05
CA ASN A 91 22.65 6.87 21.98
C ASN A 91 24.02 7.35 21.49
N GLU A 92 24.29 7.28 20.18
CA GLU A 92 25.51 7.86 19.58
C GLU A 92 25.52 9.37 19.76
N VAL A 93 24.42 10.07 19.45
CA VAL A 93 24.29 11.53 19.65
C VAL A 93 24.47 11.92 21.12
N LYS A 94 23.94 11.13 22.06
CA LYS A 94 24.15 11.38 23.48
C LYS A 94 25.61 11.19 23.90
N GLN A 95 26.29 10.18 23.38
CA GLN A 95 27.74 9.99 23.61
C GLN A 95 28.55 11.16 23.04
N TRP A 96 28.23 11.65 21.84
CA TRP A 96 28.87 12.84 21.27
C TRP A 96 28.65 14.10 22.12
N ARG A 97 27.44 14.28 22.69
CA ARG A 97 27.15 15.40 23.62
C ARG A 97 27.90 15.28 24.94
N ASP A 98 27.88 14.11 25.57
CA ASP A 98 28.59 13.87 26.84
C ASP A 98 30.10 14.03 26.65
N GLN A 99 30.64 13.62 25.50
CA GLN A 99 32.05 13.80 25.15
C GLN A 99 32.39 15.27 24.88
N ALA A 100 31.54 16.02 24.19
CA ALA A 100 31.71 17.46 23.99
C ALA A 100 31.62 18.23 25.32
N GLU A 101 30.74 17.83 26.23
CA GLU A 101 30.61 18.46 27.55
C GLU A 101 31.78 18.10 28.48
N LYS A 102 32.37 16.92 28.31
CA LYS A 102 33.62 16.53 28.98
C LYS A 102 34.82 17.34 28.47
N PHE A 103 34.94 17.54 27.15
CA PHE A 103 35.94 18.44 26.57
C PHE A 103 35.76 19.89 27.02
N ARG A 104 34.52 20.36 27.17
CA ARG A 104 34.22 21.70 27.68
C ARG A 104 34.66 21.86 29.15
N LYS A 105 34.38 20.86 30.00
CA LYS A 105 34.83 20.85 31.39
C LYS A 105 36.34 20.74 31.54
N GLU A 106 36.99 19.91 30.72
CA GLU A 106 38.47 19.80 30.67
C GLU A 106 39.12 21.13 30.20
N SER A 107 38.49 21.86 29.28
CA SER A 107 38.94 23.21 28.87
C SER A 107 38.76 24.28 29.95
N GLU A 108 37.82 24.10 30.88
CA GLU A 108 37.61 25.01 32.02
C GLU A 108 38.52 24.68 33.23
N THR A 109 39.23 23.54 33.22
CA THR A 109 40.12 23.12 34.33
C THR A 109 41.61 23.33 34.08
N ASP A 110 42.02 23.87 32.92
CA ASP A 110 43.41 24.21 32.61
C ASP A 110 43.61 25.74 32.59
N PRO A 111 44.20 26.36 33.63
CA PRO A 111 44.37 27.81 33.69
C PRO A 111 45.47 28.36 32.76
N ASN A 112 46.12 27.53 31.93
CA ASN A 112 47.29 27.94 31.14
C ASN A 112 47.06 28.12 29.63
N LEU A 113 45.81 28.18 29.15
CA LEU A 113 45.49 28.42 27.72
C LEU A 113 44.57 29.63 27.48
N VAL A 114 44.63 30.64 28.35
CA VAL A 114 43.87 31.90 28.19
C VAL A 114 44.67 32.99 27.45
N THR A 115 45.82 32.67 26.83
CA THR A 115 46.68 33.70 26.19
C THR A 115 46.86 33.53 24.69
N GLU A 116 45.90 32.95 23.97
CA GLU A 116 45.93 32.91 22.50
C GLU A 116 44.55 33.09 21.83
N GLN A 117 43.67 33.89 22.43
CA GLN A 117 42.46 34.40 21.74
C GLN A 117 42.27 35.92 21.85
N GLN A 118 43.14 36.65 22.55
CA GLN A 118 43.08 38.12 22.67
C GLN A 118 43.99 38.89 21.69
N ALA A 119 44.54 38.24 20.66
CA ALA A 119 45.41 38.90 19.67
C ALA A 119 44.82 39.06 18.25
N ALA A 120 43.53 38.75 18.04
CA ALA A 120 42.87 38.90 16.74
C ALA A 120 41.71 39.92 16.72
N GLU A 121 41.45 40.60 17.83
CA GLU A 121 40.67 41.84 17.86
C GLU A 121 41.62 43.02 18.07
N LEU A 122 42.16 43.58 16.98
CA LEU A 122 42.41 45.01 16.75
C LEU A 122 43.46 45.20 15.64
N GLY A 123 42.98 45.62 14.48
CA GLY A 123 43.79 46.30 13.46
C GLY A 123 43.70 45.67 12.09
N THR A 124 42.76 46.11 11.26
CA THR A 124 43.08 46.98 10.11
C THR A 124 41.80 47.66 9.62
N THR A 125 41.87 48.98 9.55
CA THR A 125 40.85 49.95 9.15
C THR A 125 40.96 50.30 7.64
N LEU A 126 39.88 50.91 7.11
CA LEU A 126 39.81 51.88 5.98
C LEU A 126 39.50 51.38 4.55
N PRO A 127 38.95 52.24 3.64
CA PRO A 127 37.97 53.32 3.83
C PRO A 127 36.80 53.34 2.81
N PHE A 128 35.82 54.20 3.13
CA PHE A 128 34.78 54.79 2.28
C PHE A 128 35.34 55.52 1.04
N GLY A 129 34.62 55.49 -0.10
CA GLY A 129 34.83 56.48 -1.17
C GLY A 129 34.21 56.19 -2.56
N ALA A 130 33.04 56.80 -2.81
CA ALA A 130 32.54 57.31 -4.11
C ALA A 130 32.02 56.36 -5.23
N ARG A 131 30.70 56.54 -5.47
CA ARG A 131 29.84 56.45 -6.69
C ARG A 131 30.50 56.86 -8.05
N PRO A 132 29.85 56.70 -9.24
CA PRO A 132 28.39 56.58 -9.46
C PRO A 132 27.87 55.57 -10.52
N CYS A 133 26.58 55.28 -10.40
CA CYS A 133 25.69 54.84 -11.48
C CYS A 133 25.39 55.98 -12.46
N PHE A 134 25.10 55.64 -13.72
CA PHE A 134 24.11 56.36 -14.52
C PHE A 134 22.84 55.50 -14.64
N ALA A 135 21.72 56.09 -14.22
CA ALA A 135 20.33 55.66 -14.48
C ALA A 135 19.87 56.32 -15.82
N PRO A 136 18.60 56.26 -16.34
CA PRO A 136 17.35 56.23 -15.54
C PRO A 136 16.08 55.57 -16.14
N SER A 137 15.04 55.65 -15.28
CA SER A 137 13.62 56.01 -15.53
C SER A 137 12.52 54.94 -15.70
N SER A 138 11.95 54.52 -14.55
CA SER A 138 10.59 54.82 -13.96
C SER A 138 9.28 54.72 -14.80
N PRO A 139 8.03 54.71 -14.23
CA PRO A 139 7.58 54.67 -12.80
C PRO A 139 6.28 53.85 -12.39
N PHE A 140 6.08 53.66 -11.05
CA PHE A 140 4.84 53.70 -10.19
C PHE A 140 3.65 52.66 -10.34
N TYR A 141 2.90 52.10 -9.34
CA TYR A 141 2.53 52.34 -7.90
C TYR A 141 2.16 51.02 -7.10
N HIS A 142 2.37 51.03 -5.75
CA HIS A 142 1.70 50.39 -4.55
C HIS A 142 1.20 48.91 -4.47
N CYS A 143 1.66 48.12 -3.46
CA CYS A 143 1.00 47.85 -2.13
C CYS A 143 1.47 46.53 -1.41
N GLN A 144 1.92 46.69 -0.14
CA GLN A 144 1.86 45.84 1.09
C GLN A 144 2.47 44.42 1.26
N ASP A 145 3.47 44.40 2.16
CA ASP A 145 3.80 43.50 3.29
C ASP A 145 4.10 41.99 3.14
N SER A 146 5.38 41.74 3.38
CA SER A 146 5.95 40.86 4.42
C SER A 146 6.23 39.36 4.13
N GLN A 147 7.50 39.17 3.77
CA GLN A 147 8.52 38.44 4.54
C GLN A 147 8.84 36.96 4.21
N ILE A 148 10.01 36.85 3.56
CA ILE A 148 11.18 36.00 3.88
C ILE A 148 11.30 34.63 3.14
N LEU A 149 11.73 34.78 1.89
CA LEU A 149 12.89 34.16 1.18
C LEU A 149 14.06 33.69 2.10
N PHE A 150 15.02 32.81 1.78
CA PHE A 150 15.59 32.18 0.57
C PHE A 150 16.65 31.14 1.06
N TRP A 151 16.79 29.94 0.46
CA TRP A 151 17.73 29.51 -0.61
C TRP A 151 19.18 29.06 -0.23
N PHE A 152 19.48 27.84 -0.71
CA PHE A 152 20.68 27.34 -1.44
C PHE A 152 21.96 26.82 -0.74
N SER A 153 22.17 25.51 -0.97
CA SER A 153 23.27 24.85 -1.71
C SER A 153 24.65 24.57 -1.08
N SER A 154 24.95 23.26 -1.07
CA SER A 154 26.20 22.51 -1.25
C SER A 154 27.57 23.21 -1.21
N SER A 155 28.49 22.65 -0.40
CA SER A 155 29.88 22.32 -0.78
C SER A 155 30.55 21.33 0.21
N ARG A 156 31.56 20.60 -0.29
CA ARG A 156 32.19 19.36 0.23
C ARG A 156 33.27 19.53 1.32
N CYS A 157 33.40 18.47 2.16
CA CYS A 157 34.61 17.81 2.75
C CYS A 157 35.56 18.61 3.68
N PRO A 158 36.30 17.99 4.67
CA PRO A 158 36.97 16.66 4.58
C PRO A 158 36.94 15.72 5.83
N TYR A 159 37.45 14.50 5.62
CA TYR A 159 37.82 13.37 6.52
C TYR A 159 38.53 13.75 7.86
N PRO A 160 38.57 12.89 8.93
CA PRO A 160 39.36 11.64 8.98
C PRO A 160 38.78 10.45 9.79
N ALA A 161 39.60 9.40 9.91
CA ALA A 161 39.29 7.97 10.08
C ALA A 161 39.47 7.38 11.51
N GLU A 162 38.75 6.26 11.74
CA GLU A 162 38.99 5.04 12.60
C GLU A 162 39.35 5.20 14.10
N LEU A 163 38.79 4.42 15.05
CA LEU A 163 39.05 2.97 15.26
C LEU A 163 38.04 2.26 16.19
N GLN A 164 37.65 1.03 15.79
CA GLN A 164 37.48 -0.26 16.53
C GLN A 164 36.54 -0.36 17.75
N GLY A 165 35.78 -1.43 18.01
CA GLY A 165 35.70 -2.79 17.46
C GLY A 165 35.12 -3.75 18.53
N GLY A 166 34.31 -4.74 18.15
CA GLY A 166 33.82 -5.77 19.09
C GLY A 166 32.84 -6.77 18.46
N SER A 167 33.36 -7.92 18.01
CA SER A 167 32.63 -9.05 17.41
C SER A 167 32.05 -10.02 18.45
N ILE A 168 30.83 -10.52 18.22
CA ILE A 168 30.31 -11.77 18.81
C ILE A 168 29.77 -12.65 17.68
N SER A 169 30.32 -13.86 17.57
CA SER A 169 29.98 -14.91 16.60
C SER A 169 28.86 -15.83 17.11
N PHE A 170 27.93 -16.24 16.24
CA PHE A 170 26.98 -17.35 16.46
C PHE A 170 27.14 -18.43 15.36
N PRO A 171 26.86 -19.72 15.63
CA PRO A 171 27.13 -20.84 14.73
C PRO A 171 26.03 -21.01 13.66
N PRO A 172 26.33 -21.69 12.53
CA PRO A 172 25.37 -21.92 11.44
C PRO A 172 24.45 -23.15 11.67
N PRO A 173 23.26 -23.21 11.03
CA PRO A 173 22.33 -24.33 11.10
C PRO A 173 22.75 -25.52 10.19
N PRO A 174 22.20 -26.74 10.42
CA PRO A 174 22.65 -27.97 9.76
C PRO A 174 22.10 -28.15 8.32
N PRO A 175 22.79 -28.95 7.46
CA PRO A 175 22.43 -29.17 6.06
C PRO A 175 21.39 -30.30 5.84
N PRO A 176 20.64 -30.29 4.70
CA PRO A 176 19.72 -31.36 4.31
C PRO A 176 20.46 -32.60 3.74
N PRO A 177 19.81 -33.79 3.73
CA PRO A 177 20.48 -35.06 3.45
C PRO A 177 20.77 -35.31 1.95
N PRO A 178 21.79 -36.13 1.63
CA PRO A 178 22.32 -36.34 0.29
C PRO A 178 21.52 -37.37 -0.52
N GLY A 179 21.23 -37.02 -1.78
CA GLY A 179 20.75 -37.96 -2.80
C GLY A 179 21.91 -38.64 -3.55
N GLY A 180 21.65 -39.85 -4.04
CA GLY A 180 22.43 -40.50 -5.09
C GLY A 180 21.62 -41.68 -5.68
N PRO A 181 22.08 -42.34 -6.76
CA PRO A 181 23.05 -41.91 -7.76
C PRO A 181 22.48 -41.92 -9.20
N LEU A 182 23.24 -41.33 -10.12
CA LEU A 182 23.05 -41.34 -11.58
C LEU A 182 23.24 -42.74 -12.17
N ALA A 183 22.47 -43.07 -13.21
CA ALA A 183 22.83 -44.08 -14.20
C ALA A 183 22.84 -43.45 -15.60
N LEU A 184 24.01 -43.50 -16.23
CA LEU A 184 24.24 -43.28 -17.66
C LEU A 184 23.77 -44.52 -18.44
N SER A 185 23.13 -44.34 -19.59
CA SER A 185 23.31 -45.22 -20.75
C SER A 185 23.00 -44.53 -22.06
N SER A 186 23.92 -44.73 -23.00
CA SER A 186 23.89 -44.37 -24.42
C SER A 186 23.33 -45.55 -25.21
N SER A 187 22.51 -45.30 -26.25
CA SER A 187 22.65 -45.85 -27.62
C SER A 187 21.36 -45.74 -28.46
N HIS A 188 21.55 -45.38 -29.74
CA HIS A 188 20.62 -45.56 -30.87
C HIS A 188 20.14 -47.02 -30.97
N ILE A 189 18.89 -47.34 -31.40
CA ILE A 189 18.42 -47.81 -32.74
C ILE A 189 16.87 -48.00 -32.77
N SER A 190 16.25 -47.55 -33.87
CA SER A 190 15.08 -48.07 -34.64
C SER A 190 13.78 -48.67 -34.02
N GLU A 191 12.67 -48.12 -34.55
CA GLU A 191 11.42 -48.76 -35.03
C GLU A 191 10.16 -48.98 -34.13
N SER A 192 9.04 -48.50 -34.70
CA SER A 192 7.63 -48.91 -34.59
C SER A 192 6.75 -48.34 -33.45
N LEU A 193 6.09 -47.21 -33.75
CA LEU A 193 4.79 -46.82 -33.16
C LEU A 193 3.70 -46.95 -34.25
N PRO A 194 2.47 -47.41 -33.92
CA PRO A 194 1.35 -47.44 -34.85
C PRO A 194 0.72 -46.04 -35.00
N PRO A 195 0.13 -45.71 -36.18
CA PRO A 195 -0.47 -44.39 -36.41
C PRO A 195 -1.91 -44.31 -35.90
N LEU A 196 -2.30 -43.12 -35.41
CA LEU A 196 -3.70 -42.73 -35.20
C LEU A 196 -4.13 -41.73 -36.30
N PRO A 197 -5.42 -41.70 -36.69
CA PRO A 197 -5.88 -41.40 -38.07
C PRO A 197 -6.04 -39.90 -38.42
N PRO A 198 -6.17 -39.56 -39.73
CA PRO A 198 -6.14 -38.19 -40.26
C PRO A 198 -7.49 -37.45 -40.17
N PRO A 199 -7.51 -36.11 -40.22
CA PRO A 199 -8.73 -35.32 -40.41
C PRO A 199 -9.03 -35.15 -41.91
N LEU A 200 -10.31 -35.24 -42.31
CA LEU A 200 -10.81 -34.91 -43.66
C LEU A 200 -11.83 -33.75 -43.62
N PRO A 201 -12.04 -33.03 -44.75
CA PRO A 201 -12.35 -31.59 -44.78
C PRO A 201 -13.73 -31.21 -45.39
N PHE A 202 -13.94 -29.89 -45.57
CA PHE A 202 -15.09 -29.12 -46.12
C PHE A 202 -16.16 -28.73 -45.08
N SER A 203 -16.56 -27.48 -44.84
CA SER A 203 -16.90 -26.39 -45.78
C SER A 203 -16.92 -25.01 -45.08
N SER A 204 -16.72 -23.96 -45.87
CA SER A 204 -16.70 -22.52 -45.60
C SER A 204 -17.94 -21.87 -44.97
N CYS A 205 -17.76 -20.90 -44.06
CA CYS A 205 -18.65 -19.76 -43.78
C CYS A 205 -17.91 -18.56 -43.12
N PRO A 206 -18.42 -17.31 -43.22
CA PRO A 206 -17.64 -16.07 -43.43
C PRO A 206 -17.61 -15.10 -42.20
N PRO A 207 -16.97 -13.90 -42.29
CA PRO A 207 -16.56 -13.03 -41.16
C PRO A 207 -17.69 -12.10 -40.62
N PRO A 208 -17.48 -11.40 -39.47
CA PRO A 208 -18.55 -10.67 -38.75
C PRO A 208 -19.04 -9.38 -39.44
N PRO A 209 -20.33 -8.99 -39.29
CA PRO A 209 -20.89 -7.76 -39.86
C PRO A 209 -20.66 -6.49 -39.03
N ALA A 210 -20.71 -5.35 -39.73
CA ALA A 210 -20.41 -3.96 -39.36
C ALA A 210 -21.42 -3.27 -38.40
N PRO A 211 -21.06 -2.11 -37.78
CA PRO A 211 -21.94 -1.39 -36.85
C PRO A 211 -23.16 -0.72 -37.50
N PRO A 212 -24.29 -0.56 -36.77
CA PRO A 212 -25.52 0.06 -37.30
C PRO A 212 -25.47 1.62 -37.37
N PRO A 213 -26.27 2.24 -38.27
CA PRO A 213 -26.33 3.68 -38.57
C PRO A 213 -27.13 4.51 -37.53
N PRO A 214 -27.07 5.86 -37.55
CA PRO A 214 -27.65 6.71 -36.50
C PRO A 214 -29.20 6.79 -36.58
N PRO A 215 -29.92 6.97 -35.46
CA PRO A 215 -31.37 7.14 -35.48
C PRO A 215 -31.77 8.51 -36.05
N GLY A 216 -32.54 8.49 -37.15
CA GLY A 216 -33.29 9.63 -37.67
C GLY A 216 -34.48 10.03 -36.78
N GLY A 217 -34.94 11.27 -36.94
CA GLY A 217 -35.77 12.03 -36.00
C GLY A 217 -37.23 11.60 -35.77
N PRO A 218 -37.99 12.42 -35.02
CA PRO A 218 -39.24 12.00 -34.36
C PRO A 218 -40.49 12.09 -35.27
N PRO A 219 -41.49 11.20 -35.09
CA PRO A 219 -42.84 11.39 -35.61
C PRO A 219 -43.77 12.17 -34.65
N PRO A 220 -44.86 12.80 -35.16
CA PRO A 220 -45.69 13.81 -34.47
C PRO A 220 -46.79 13.21 -33.56
N PRO A 221 -47.47 14.02 -32.70
CA PRO A 221 -48.35 13.52 -31.64
C PRO A 221 -49.77 13.17 -32.14
N PRO A 222 -50.46 12.14 -31.58
CA PRO A 222 -51.85 11.84 -31.88
C PRO A 222 -52.84 12.57 -30.96
N GLY A 223 -53.90 13.11 -31.56
CA GLY A 223 -55.01 13.81 -30.92
C GLY A 223 -56.06 12.91 -30.24
N ALA A 224 -56.95 13.58 -29.51
CA ALA A 224 -57.98 13.04 -28.59
C ALA A 224 -59.12 12.23 -29.27
N PRO A 225 -59.89 11.41 -28.51
CA PRO A 225 -60.98 10.58 -29.02
C PRO A 225 -62.39 11.16 -28.75
N PRO A 226 -63.45 10.70 -29.43
CA PRO A 226 -64.81 10.84 -28.93
C PRO A 226 -65.54 9.50 -28.66
N PHE A 227 -66.13 9.45 -27.46
CA PHE A 227 -67.43 8.93 -26.99
C PHE A 227 -68.14 7.69 -27.56
N PHE A 228 -68.67 6.90 -26.61
CA PHE A 228 -69.46 5.67 -26.67
C PHE A 228 -70.93 5.84 -27.08
N SER A 229 -71.53 4.81 -27.69
CA SER A 229 -72.96 4.47 -27.53
C SER A 229 -73.26 2.97 -27.79
N VAL A 230 -74.44 2.54 -27.33
CA VAL A 230 -74.87 1.23 -26.82
C VAL A 230 -75.50 0.29 -27.89
N GLY A 231 -75.42 -1.04 -27.74
CA GLY A 231 -76.29 -2.01 -28.46
C GLY A 231 -75.87 -3.50 -28.40
N MET A 232 -76.85 -4.40 -28.21
CA MET A 232 -76.78 -5.85 -27.84
C MET A 232 -76.54 -6.85 -29.04
N PRO A 233 -76.38 -8.20 -28.83
CA PRO A 233 -75.79 -9.26 -29.72
C PRO A 233 -76.84 -9.98 -30.64
N PRO A 234 -76.63 -11.10 -31.41
CA PRO A 234 -75.59 -12.19 -31.48
C PRO A 234 -75.26 -12.64 -32.97
N PRO A 235 -74.82 -13.88 -33.40
CA PRO A 235 -74.35 -15.10 -32.72
C PRO A 235 -73.03 -15.72 -33.26
N SER A 236 -72.61 -16.79 -32.57
CA SER A 236 -71.45 -17.66 -32.78
C SER A 236 -71.33 -18.29 -34.17
N THR A 237 -70.12 -18.30 -34.74
CA THR A 237 -69.66 -19.32 -35.69
C THR A 237 -68.24 -19.77 -35.34
N THR A 238 -68.08 -21.09 -35.31
CA THR A 238 -66.88 -21.84 -35.00
C THR A 238 -65.97 -21.89 -36.23
N THR A 239 -64.71 -21.46 -36.13
CA THR A 239 -63.64 -21.97 -37.01
C THR A 239 -62.31 -21.98 -36.27
N PHE A 240 -61.64 -23.13 -36.33
CA PHE A 240 -60.41 -23.50 -35.65
C PHE A 240 -59.17 -22.76 -36.18
N GLY A 241 -58.30 -22.34 -35.25
CA GLY A 241 -56.86 -22.66 -35.27
C GLY A 241 -55.92 -21.85 -36.16
N SER A 242 -55.28 -20.82 -35.60
CA SER A 242 -53.81 -20.72 -35.65
C SER A 242 -53.30 -19.92 -34.45
N SER A 243 -52.48 -20.58 -33.64
CA SER A 243 -52.02 -20.17 -32.32
C SER A 243 -50.93 -19.10 -32.42
N GLY A 244 -51.30 -17.83 -32.22
CA GLY A 244 -50.38 -16.77 -31.80
C GLY A 244 -50.68 -16.44 -30.34
N THR A 245 -49.94 -17.01 -29.40
CA THR A 245 -50.08 -16.70 -27.96
C THR A 245 -49.55 -15.29 -27.67
N SER A 246 -50.37 -14.27 -27.89
CA SER A 246 -50.22 -13.01 -27.18
C SER A 246 -50.68 -13.26 -25.73
N LEU A 247 -49.76 -13.10 -24.77
CA LEU A 247 -50.08 -13.22 -23.35
C LEU A 247 -51.14 -12.18 -22.99
N LYS A 248 -52.36 -12.64 -22.67
CA LYS A 248 -53.47 -11.76 -22.28
C LYS A 248 -53.10 -11.01 -20.99
N LYS A 249 -53.36 -9.70 -20.94
CA LYS A 249 -53.25 -8.87 -19.72
C LYS A 249 -54.02 -9.55 -18.57
N LYS A 250 -53.30 -9.94 -17.52
CA LYS A 250 -53.87 -10.64 -16.36
C LYS A 250 -54.65 -9.64 -15.48
N SER A 251 -55.85 -10.01 -15.05
CA SER A 251 -56.66 -9.23 -14.09
C SER A 251 -56.24 -9.60 -12.67
N ILE A 252 -55.23 -8.90 -12.15
CA ILE A 252 -54.66 -9.13 -10.82
C ILE A 252 -55.39 -8.25 -9.78
N PRO A 253 -55.85 -8.79 -8.64
CA PRO A 253 -56.45 -7.99 -7.56
C PRO A 253 -55.44 -6.96 -7.03
N GLN A 254 -55.89 -5.73 -6.78
CA GLN A 254 -55.07 -4.63 -6.28
C GLN A 254 -55.30 -4.44 -4.78
N PRO A 255 -54.26 -4.14 -3.99
CA PRO A 255 -54.39 -3.97 -2.55
C PRO A 255 -55.17 -2.70 -2.20
N SER A 256 -55.85 -2.72 -1.05
CA SER A 256 -56.64 -1.56 -0.57
C SER A 256 -55.76 -0.48 0.04
N HIS A 257 -54.60 -0.87 0.58
CA HIS A 257 -53.60 0.01 1.15
C HIS A 257 -52.22 -0.21 0.51
N PRO A 258 -51.38 0.85 0.42
CA PRO A 258 -50.01 0.72 -0.04
C PRO A 258 -49.23 -0.32 0.79
N LEU A 259 -48.46 -1.15 0.10
CA LEU A 259 -47.64 -2.22 0.69
C LEU A 259 -46.16 -1.94 0.47
N LYS A 260 -45.32 -2.58 1.29
CA LYS A 260 -43.88 -2.62 1.06
C LYS A 260 -43.57 -3.29 -0.27
N SER A 261 -42.65 -2.70 -1.02
CA SER A 261 -42.26 -3.25 -2.31
C SER A 261 -41.40 -4.51 -2.16
N PHE A 262 -41.54 -5.39 -3.14
CA PHE A 262 -40.63 -6.51 -3.35
C PHE A 262 -39.65 -6.17 -4.48
N ASN A 263 -38.37 -6.00 -4.14
CA ASN A 263 -37.33 -5.59 -5.08
C ASN A 263 -36.82 -6.78 -5.93
N TRP A 264 -37.69 -7.26 -6.83
CA TRP A 264 -37.42 -8.36 -7.76
C TRP A 264 -37.05 -7.88 -9.18
N ALA A 265 -36.21 -8.65 -9.86
CA ALA A 265 -35.86 -8.41 -11.26
C ALA A 265 -36.87 -9.11 -12.20
N LYS A 266 -37.72 -8.32 -12.87
CA LYS A 266 -38.72 -8.84 -13.81
C LYS A 266 -38.05 -9.36 -15.09
N LEU A 267 -38.45 -10.55 -15.55
CA LEU A 267 -38.06 -11.05 -16.86
C LEU A 267 -38.90 -10.39 -17.96
N SER A 268 -38.26 -10.02 -19.07
CA SER A 268 -38.96 -9.51 -20.26
C SER A 268 -39.85 -10.60 -20.86
N GLU A 269 -41.03 -10.24 -21.35
CA GLU A 269 -42.02 -11.20 -21.89
C GLU A 269 -41.43 -12.10 -22.99
N GLU A 270 -40.53 -11.56 -23.81
CA GLU A 270 -39.80 -12.28 -24.86
C GLU A 270 -38.94 -13.44 -24.33
N ARG A 271 -38.45 -13.35 -23.09
CA ARG A 271 -37.59 -14.35 -22.45
C ARG A 271 -38.37 -15.38 -21.63
N ILE A 272 -39.70 -15.25 -21.55
CA ILE A 272 -40.56 -16.13 -20.75
C ILE A 272 -40.78 -17.48 -21.46
N HIS A 273 -40.85 -17.47 -22.79
CA HIS A 273 -41.10 -18.69 -23.58
C HIS A 273 -40.03 -19.76 -23.36
N GLY A 274 -40.45 -20.97 -22.99
CA GLY A 274 -39.58 -22.12 -22.74
C GLY A 274 -38.97 -22.16 -21.33
N THR A 275 -39.39 -21.26 -20.44
CA THR A 275 -38.98 -21.24 -19.03
C THR A 275 -40.08 -21.79 -18.12
N ILE A 276 -39.76 -22.07 -16.86
CA ILE A 276 -40.74 -22.49 -15.83
C ILE A 276 -41.91 -21.51 -15.69
N TRP A 277 -41.71 -20.23 -16.02
CA TRP A 277 -42.73 -19.18 -15.94
C TRP A 277 -43.87 -19.36 -16.95
N ASN A 278 -43.71 -20.19 -18.00
CA ASN A 278 -44.81 -20.60 -18.87
C ASN A 278 -45.82 -21.52 -18.18
N GLU A 279 -45.39 -22.27 -17.17
CA GLU A 279 -46.18 -23.29 -16.48
C GLU A 279 -46.80 -22.77 -15.16
N ILE A 280 -46.27 -21.66 -14.65
CA ILE A 280 -46.72 -21.02 -13.40
C ILE A 280 -47.90 -20.06 -13.67
N ASP A 281 -48.98 -20.25 -12.92
CA ASP A 281 -50.18 -19.40 -12.93
C ASP A 281 -50.44 -18.80 -11.54
N ASP A 282 -50.16 -17.52 -11.40
CA ASP A 282 -50.32 -16.71 -10.19
C ASP A 282 -51.78 -16.55 -9.74
N LEU A 283 -52.74 -16.61 -10.66
CA LEU A 283 -54.18 -16.52 -10.32
C LEU A 283 -54.67 -17.69 -9.46
N LYS A 284 -53.97 -18.84 -9.50
CA LYS A 284 -54.26 -19.96 -8.59
C LYS A 284 -53.82 -19.66 -7.16
N ALA A 285 -52.69 -18.99 -6.99
CA ALA A 285 -52.17 -18.61 -5.68
C ALA A 285 -53.06 -17.56 -5.00
N PHE A 286 -53.51 -16.54 -5.74
CA PHE A 286 -54.41 -15.50 -5.22
C PHE A 286 -55.74 -16.01 -4.64
N LYS A 287 -56.20 -17.23 -5.01
CA LYS A 287 -57.42 -17.84 -4.46
C LYS A 287 -57.24 -18.49 -3.10
N VAL A 288 -55.99 -18.81 -2.74
CA VAL A 288 -55.65 -19.52 -1.50
C VAL A 288 -55.05 -18.57 -0.47
N LEU A 289 -54.39 -17.51 -0.91
CA LEU A 289 -53.74 -16.53 -0.04
C LEU A 289 -54.77 -15.64 0.67
N ASP A 290 -54.57 -15.43 1.97
CA ASP A 290 -55.27 -14.41 2.74
C ASP A 290 -54.65 -13.04 2.45
N LEU A 291 -55.27 -12.30 1.53
CA LEU A 291 -54.78 -11.00 1.10
C LEU A 291 -54.96 -9.92 2.17
N GLU A 292 -55.95 -10.04 3.06
CA GLU A 292 -56.20 -9.05 4.12
C GLU A 292 -55.13 -9.13 5.22
N ASP A 293 -54.77 -10.35 5.62
CA ASP A 293 -53.66 -10.57 6.56
C ASP A 293 -52.31 -10.17 5.94
N PHE A 294 -52.07 -10.50 4.67
CA PHE A 294 -50.87 -10.07 3.94
C PHE A 294 -50.76 -8.54 3.84
N GLU A 295 -51.85 -7.85 3.49
CA GLU A 295 -51.88 -6.39 3.42
C GLU A 295 -51.59 -5.74 4.79
N LYS A 296 -52.10 -6.34 5.86
CA LYS A 296 -51.86 -5.88 7.23
C LYS A 296 -50.40 -6.11 7.67
N MET A 297 -49.80 -7.26 7.34
CA MET A 297 -48.43 -7.59 7.71
C MET A 297 -47.39 -6.76 6.95
N PHE A 298 -47.63 -6.49 5.68
CA PHE A 298 -46.67 -5.82 4.79
C PHE A 298 -47.09 -4.40 4.39
N SER A 299 -47.93 -3.75 5.20
CA SER A 299 -48.33 -2.35 4.96
C SER A 299 -47.11 -1.42 4.85
N ALA A 300 -47.15 -0.51 3.88
CA ALA A 300 -46.16 0.56 3.74
C ALA A 300 -46.24 1.57 4.89
N TYR A 301 -47.40 1.70 5.53
CA TYR A 301 -47.60 2.58 6.68
C TYR A 301 -47.14 1.90 7.97
N GLN A 302 -45.99 2.32 8.50
CA GLN A 302 -45.42 1.79 9.73
C GLN A 302 -45.55 2.76 10.90
N ARG A 303 -45.58 2.22 12.14
CA ARG A 303 -45.46 3.05 13.34
C ARG A 303 -44.02 3.59 13.39
N HIS A 304 -43.86 4.89 13.64
CA HIS A 304 -42.57 5.60 13.73
C HIS A 304 -41.44 4.70 14.27
N GLN A 305 -40.42 4.45 13.44
CA GLN A 305 -39.18 3.84 13.89
C GLN A 305 -38.35 4.93 14.59
N VAL A 306 -38.66 5.20 15.86
CA VAL A 306 -37.81 6.04 16.69
C VAL A 306 -36.51 5.28 16.87
N GLY A 307 -35.42 5.78 16.28
CA GLY A 307 -34.09 5.23 16.46
C GLY A 307 -33.71 5.25 17.93
N VAL A 308 -33.68 4.07 18.57
CA VAL A 308 -33.16 3.91 19.93
C VAL A 308 -32.11 2.81 19.89
N ASN A 309 -30.86 3.25 19.98
CA ASN A 309 -29.77 2.43 20.50
C ASN A 309 -30.15 2.00 21.93
N SER A 310 -30.55 0.75 22.13
CA SER A 310 -30.44 0.02 23.40
C SER A 310 -30.88 -1.43 23.22
N SER A 311 -29.89 -2.31 23.17
CA SER A 311 -30.04 -3.75 23.36
C SER A 311 -30.56 -4.05 24.77
N VAL A 312 -31.75 -4.65 24.88
CA VAL A 312 -32.12 -5.49 26.03
C VAL A 312 -32.83 -6.73 25.48
N PRO A 313 -32.31 -7.95 25.70
CA PRO A 313 -32.96 -9.17 25.24
C PRO A 313 -34.12 -9.51 26.19
N PHE A 314 -35.33 -9.57 25.66
CA PHE A 314 -36.51 -10.05 26.37
C PHE A 314 -36.59 -11.57 26.20
N LEU A 315 -36.08 -12.32 27.19
CA LEU A 315 -36.39 -13.73 27.35
C LEU A 315 -37.79 -13.84 27.97
N GLY A 316 -38.71 -14.45 27.24
CA GLY A 316 -40.05 -14.71 27.73
C GLY A 316 -40.07 -15.87 28.73
N GLU A 317 -40.88 -15.72 29.77
CA GLU A 317 -41.39 -16.87 30.51
C GLU A 317 -42.84 -16.62 30.95
N LYS A 318 -43.69 -17.59 30.65
CA LYS A 318 -45.09 -17.68 31.08
C LYS A 318 -45.11 -18.24 32.51
N HIS A 319 -45.89 -17.66 33.43
CA HIS A 319 -46.96 -18.35 34.18
C HIS A 319 -47.64 -17.45 35.24
N ASN A 320 -48.98 -17.58 35.27
CA ASN A 320 -49.97 -17.46 36.36
C ASN A 320 -49.81 -16.47 37.55
N THR A 321 -50.75 -15.53 37.61
CA THR A 321 -51.80 -15.28 38.64
C THR A 321 -51.48 -15.45 40.14
N ASP A 322 -51.52 -14.34 40.89
CA ASP A 322 -52.46 -14.02 42.01
C ASP A 322 -51.85 -13.17 43.15
N CYS A 323 -52.67 -12.23 43.68
CA CYS A 323 -52.51 -11.40 44.89
C CYS A 323 -51.43 -10.29 44.90
N PHE A 324 -51.62 -9.06 45.37
CA PHE A 324 -52.75 -8.27 45.90
C PHE A 324 -52.28 -6.78 45.85
N PRO A 325 -53.17 -5.77 45.81
CA PRO A 325 -52.82 -4.38 45.49
C PRO A 325 -52.37 -3.58 46.72
N SER A 326 -51.76 -2.42 46.45
CA SER A 326 -51.71 -1.21 47.29
C SER A 326 -50.28 -0.71 47.53
N LEU A 327 -49.83 0.23 46.68
CA LEU A 327 -49.06 1.43 47.06
C LEU A 327 -49.13 2.46 45.92
N LEU A 328 -50.34 2.69 45.39
CA LEU A 328 -50.60 3.83 44.50
C LEU A 328 -51.27 4.93 45.33
N ASN A 329 -50.43 5.69 46.05
CA ASN A 329 -50.73 7.04 46.53
C ASN A 329 -49.50 7.62 47.23
N TYR A 330 -48.65 8.30 46.47
CA TYR A 330 -48.01 9.51 46.97
C TYR A 330 -47.70 10.44 45.79
N ALA A 331 -48.25 11.65 45.88
CA ALA A 331 -47.96 12.86 45.10
C ALA A 331 -48.47 12.96 43.65
N GLN A 332 -49.80 13.09 43.54
CA GLN A 332 -50.40 14.11 42.68
C GLN A 332 -50.14 15.51 43.29
N LYS A 333 -49.65 16.47 42.49
CA LYS A 333 -49.85 17.95 42.55
C LYS A 333 -48.79 18.63 41.67
N GLU A 334 -49.06 19.50 40.68
CA GLU A 334 -50.27 20.22 40.27
C GLU A 334 -50.25 20.52 38.75
N MET A 335 -51.45 20.57 38.15
CA MET A 335 -51.96 21.44 37.06
C MET A 335 -50.96 21.96 36.00
N GLY A 336 -51.14 21.79 34.70
CA GLY A 336 -52.24 21.24 33.92
C GLY A 336 -52.11 21.76 32.48
N SER A 337 -52.23 20.87 31.50
CA SER A 337 -53.02 21.12 30.29
C SER A 337 -53.28 19.76 29.64
N THR A 338 -54.50 19.29 29.79
CA THR A 338 -55.03 18.06 29.20
C THR A 338 -55.30 18.24 27.70
N GLU A 339 -54.44 18.97 26.98
CA GLU A 339 -54.46 19.09 25.51
C GLU A 339 -53.20 18.49 24.87
N ASP A 340 -52.03 18.50 25.54
CA ASP A 340 -50.78 17.95 24.97
C ASP A 340 -50.75 16.41 24.93
N LEU A 341 -51.50 15.75 25.82
CA LEU A 341 -51.65 14.29 25.85
C LEU A 341 -52.59 13.77 24.75
N TYR A 342 -53.45 14.62 24.17
CA TYR A 342 -54.31 14.22 23.05
C TYR A 342 -53.61 14.39 21.70
N LEU A 343 -52.65 15.31 21.57
CA LEU A 343 -51.83 15.47 20.36
C LEU A 343 -50.76 14.38 20.22
N SER A 344 -50.23 13.85 21.33
CA SER A 344 -49.23 12.76 21.31
C SER A 344 -49.79 11.36 20.97
N THR A 345 -51.10 11.21 20.81
CA THR A 345 -51.75 9.93 20.46
C THR A 345 -52.12 9.80 18.99
N ARG A 346 -51.89 10.83 18.16
CA ARG A 346 -51.80 10.63 16.71
C ARG A 346 -50.46 9.97 16.42
N LYS A 347 -50.42 8.64 16.56
CA LYS A 347 -49.37 7.77 16.02
C LYS A 347 -49.27 8.04 14.51
N VAL A 348 -48.46 9.02 14.11
CA VAL A 348 -48.25 9.35 12.70
C VAL A 348 -47.61 8.11 12.07
N LYS A 349 -48.33 7.51 11.12
CA LYS A 349 -47.80 6.37 10.37
C LYS A 349 -46.85 6.92 9.30
N GLU A 350 -45.62 6.44 9.32
CA GLU A 350 -44.57 6.77 8.35
C GLU A 350 -44.74 5.85 7.14
N LEU A 351 -44.66 6.40 5.93
CA LEU A 351 -44.79 5.68 4.67
C LEU A 351 -43.40 5.22 4.21
N SER A 352 -43.16 3.91 4.21
CA SER A 352 -41.93 3.29 3.72
C SER A 352 -42.26 2.20 2.71
N VAL A 353 -41.89 2.44 1.47
CA VAL A 353 -42.19 1.57 0.32
C VAL A 353 -40.93 0.90 -0.21
N ILE A 354 -39.77 1.55 -0.09
CA ILE A 354 -38.45 1.00 -0.45
C ILE A 354 -38.09 -0.19 0.46
N ASP A 355 -37.37 -1.17 -0.10
CA ASP A 355 -36.95 -2.35 0.66
C ASP A 355 -36.08 -1.98 1.88
N GLY A 356 -36.27 -2.69 2.99
CA GLY A 356 -35.66 -2.33 4.27
C GLY A 356 -34.13 -2.28 4.24
N ARG A 357 -33.48 -3.11 3.43
CA ARG A 357 -32.01 -3.16 3.36
C ARG A 357 -31.47 -1.95 2.63
N ARG A 358 -32.05 -1.61 1.48
CA ARG A 358 -31.67 -0.43 0.70
C ARG A 358 -32.00 0.86 1.43
N ALA A 359 -33.18 0.93 2.06
CA ALA A 359 -33.57 2.07 2.90
C ALA A 359 -32.58 2.27 4.05
N GLN A 360 -32.20 1.21 4.77
CA GLN A 360 -31.23 1.29 5.86
C GLN A 360 -29.85 1.77 5.38
N ASN A 361 -29.34 1.21 4.28
CA ASN A 361 -28.07 1.64 3.70
C ASN A 361 -28.09 3.12 3.27
N CYS A 362 -29.21 3.57 2.70
CA CYS A 362 -29.42 4.97 2.35
C CYS A 362 -29.44 5.87 3.60
N VAL A 363 -30.13 5.47 4.68
CA VAL A 363 -30.12 6.23 5.95
C VAL A 363 -28.71 6.31 6.55
N ILE A 364 -27.91 5.24 6.44
CA ILE A 364 -26.50 5.24 6.88
C ILE A 364 -25.70 6.27 6.08
N LEU A 365 -25.84 6.31 4.74
CA LEU A 365 -25.22 7.33 3.90
C LEU A 365 -25.65 8.74 4.32
N LEU A 366 -26.94 8.99 4.43
CA LEU A 366 -27.47 10.32 4.80
C LEU A 366 -27.02 10.78 6.19
N SER A 367 -26.80 9.84 7.11
CA SER A 367 -26.30 10.14 8.44
C SER A 367 -24.82 10.53 8.45
N LYS A 368 -24.02 9.99 7.52
CA LYS A 368 -22.62 10.39 7.31
C LYS A 368 -22.50 11.71 6.56
N LEU A 369 -23.33 11.90 5.55
CA LEU A 369 -23.30 13.04 4.65
C LEU A 369 -23.77 14.33 5.34
N LYS A 370 -24.70 14.23 6.31
CA LYS A 370 -25.17 15.35 7.17
C LYS A 370 -25.73 16.58 6.43
N LEU A 371 -26.09 16.46 5.16
CA LEU A 371 -26.82 17.48 4.41
C LEU A 371 -28.30 17.11 4.31
N SER A 372 -29.14 18.13 4.25
CA SER A 372 -30.55 18.03 3.90
C SER A 372 -30.73 17.74 2.41
N ASN A 373 -31.90 17.22 2.03
CA ASN A 373 -32.19 16.90 0.63
C ASN A 373 -32.09 18.14 -0.29
N GLU A 374 -32.48 19.31 0.22
CA GLU A 374 -32.38 20.57 -0.52
C GLU A 374 -30.92 21.01 -0.67
N GLU A 375 -30.09 20.88 0.37
CA GLU A 375 -28.64 21.16 0.27
C GLU A 375 -27.96 20.23 -0.75
N ILE A 376 -28.29 18.93 -0.74
CA ILE A 376 -27.78 17.97 -1.73
C ILE A 376 -28.20 18.38 -3.14
N ARG A 377 -29.49 18.72 -3.33
CA ARG A 377 -30.01 19.18 -4.62
C ARG A 377 -29.27 20.42 -5.11
N GLN A 378 -29.10 21.43 -4.25
CA GLN A 378 -28.39 22.66 -4.57
C GLN A 378 -26.91 22.39 -4.90
N ALA A 379 -26.24 21.52 -4.15
CA ALA A 379 -24.86 21.12 -4.40
C ALA A 379 -24.72 20.46 -5.79
N ILE A 380 -25.62 19.54 -6.17
CA ILE A 380 -25.57 18.92 -7.50
C ILE A 380 -25.87 19.92 -8.63
N LEU A 381 -26.86 20.80 -8.46
CA LEU A 381 -27.21 21.81 -9.48
C LEU A 381 -26.14 22.89 -9.65
N LYS A 382 -25.46 23.28 -8.56
CA LYS A 382 -24.40 24.30 -8.58
C LYS A 382 -23.00 23.74 -8.84
N MET A 383 -22.90 22.44 -9.15
CA MET A 383 -21.64 21.72 -9.36
C MET A 383 -20.69 21.79 -8.15
N ASP A 384 -21.27 21.71 -6.95
CA ASP A 384 -20.62 21.67 -5.65
C ASP A 384 -19.66 22.84 -5.41
N GLU A 385 -20.15 24.06 -5.65
CA GLU A 385 -19.40 25.30 -5.42
C GLU A 385 -18.93 25.47 -3.97
N GLN A 386 -19.68 24.96 -3.00
CA GLN A 386 -19.38 25.07 -1.57
C GLN A 386 -18.47 23.94 -1.07
N GLU A 387 -18.11 23.00 -1.94
CA GLU A 387 -17.31 21.81 -1.62
C GLU A 387 -17.91 20.91 -0.52
N ASP A 388 -19.25 20.91 -0.37
CA ASP A 388 -19.97 20.11 0.61
C ASP A 388 -19.92 18.60 0.28
N LEU A 389 -19.73 18.25 -1.00
CA LEU A 389 -19.71 16.86 -1.46
C LEU A 389 -18.28 16.35 -1.67
N ALA A 390 -17.74 15.70 -0.64
CA ALA A 390 -16.47 14.98 -0.71
C ALA A 390 -16.49 13.81 -1.73
N LYS A 391 -15.32 13.41 -2.22
CA LYS A 391 -15.18 12.41 -3.31
C LYS A 391 -15.74 11.04 -2.94
N ASP A 392 -15.49 10.59 -1.72
CA ASP A 392 -15.99 9.35 -1.16
C ASP A 392 -17.52 9.40 -0.97
N MET A 393 -18.06 10.56 -0.57
CA MET A 393 -19.51 10.77 -0.47
C MET A 393 -20.19 10.74 -1.84
N LEU A 394 -19.61 11.38 -2.85
CA LEU A 394 -20.09 11.27 -4.25
C LEU A 394 -20.06 9.82 -4.75
N GLU A 395 -19.01 9.07 -4.41
CA GLU A 395 -18.90 7.65 -4.74
C GLU A 395 -19.97 6.80 -4.05
N GLN A 396 -20.33 7.12 -2.80
CA GLN A 396 -21.47 6.46 -2.14
C GLN A 396 -22.80 6.89 -2.73
N LEU A 397 -23.02 8.18 -3.02
CA LEU A 397 -24.25 8.67 -3.65
C LEU A 397 -24.52 7.96 -4.99
N LEU A 398 -23.47 7.69 -5.78
CA LEU A 398 -23.57 6.95 -7.04
C LEU A 398 -24.11 5.52 -6.88
N LYS A 399 -24.01 4.92 -5.69
CA LYS A 399 -24.57 3.59 -5.38
C LYS A 399 -26.06 3.64 -5.02
N PHE A 400 -26.58 4.81 -4.65
CA PHE A 400 -27.98 5.01 -4.22
C PHE A 400 -28.72 5.97 -5.14
N VAL A 401 -28.43 5.89 -6.44
CA VAL A 401 -29.20 6.59 -7.47
C VAL A 401 -30.62 5.97 -7.53
N PRO A 402 -31.69 6.80 -7.62
CA PRO A 402 -33.04 6.29 -7.82
C PRO A 402 -33.14 5.50 -9.12
N GLU A 403 -33.54 4.24 -9.05
CA GLU A 403 -33.81 3.43 -10.22
C GLU A 403 -35.20 3.75 -10.76
N LYS A 404 -35.45 3.33 -12.01
CA LYS A 404 -36.76 3.55 -12.64
C LYS A 404 -37.90 2.92 -11.84
N SER A 405 -37.69 1.72 -11.30
CA SER A 405 -38.65 1.03 -10.43
C SER A 405 -38.97 1.81 -9.15
N ASP A 406 -37.97 2.47 -8.55
CA ASP A 406 -38.17 3.26 -7.34
C ASP A 406 -38.94 4.54 -7.66
N THR A 407 -38.59 5.16 -8.78
CA THR A 407 -39.24 6.40 -9.22
C THR A 407 -40.72 6.14 -9.50
N ASP A 408 -41.04 5.07 -10.23
CA ASP A 408 -42.42 4.68 -10.53
C ASP A 408 -43.22 4.39 -9.24
N LEU A 409 -42.61 3.66 -8.30
CA LEU A 409 -43.21 3.31 -7.02
C LEU A 409 -43.45 4.53 -6.11
N LEU A 410 -42.48 5.44 -6.04
CA LEU A 410 -42.58 6.64 -5.20
C LEU A 410 -43.51 7.70 -5.81
N GLU A 411 -43.69 7.71 -7.14
CA GLU A 411 -44.60 8.63 -7.84
C GLU A 411 -46.07 8.42 -7.45
N GLU A 412 -46.47 7.19 -7.14
CA GLU A 412 -47.82 6.86 -6.63
C GLU A 412 -48.13 7.58 -5.30
N HIS A 413 -47.10 7.95 -4.55
CA HIS A 413 -47.18 8.54 -3.22
C HIS A 413 -46.81 10.03 -3.15
N LYS A 414 -46.70 10.72 -4.29
CA LYS A 414 -46.27 12.13 -4.37
C LYS A 414 -47.12 13.14 -3.59
N HIS A 415 -48.30 12.77 -3.11
CA HIS A 415 -49.20 13.61 -2.34
C HIS A 415 -48.97 13.52 -0.82
N GLU A 416 -48.15 12.58 -0.35
CA GLU A 416 -47.85 12.36 1.08
C GLU A 416 -46.35 12.44 1.40
N ILE A 417 -45.59 13.29 0.69
CA ILE A 417 -44.12 13.40 0.81
C ILE A 417 -43.67 13.67 2.27
N GLU A 418 -44.43 14.46 3.03
CA GLU A 418 -44.11 14.77 4.43
C GLU A 418 -44.16 13.55 5.37
N ARG A 419 -44.90 12.51 4.97
CA ARG A 419 -45.03 11.25 5.74
C ARG A 419 -44.07 10.17 5.25
N MET A 420 -43.35 10.39 4.16
CA MET A 420 -42.38 9.42 3.64
C MET A 420 -41.22 9.23 4.61
N ALA A 421 -40.75 7.99 4.70
CA ALA A 421 -39.56 7.67 5.44
C ALA A 421 -38.34 8.38 4.86
N ARG A 422 -37.31 8.58 5.69
CA ARG A 422 -36.13 9.39 5.33
C ARG A 422 -35.46 8.95 4.02
N ALA A 423 -35.32 7.65 3.79
CA ALA A 423 -34.71 7.11 2.57
C ALA A 423 -35.61 7.30 1.34
N ASP A 424 -36.89 6.96 1.47
CA ASP A 424 -37.92 7.12 0.43
C ASP A 424 -38.01 8.59 -0.02
N ARG A 425 -38.05 9.53 0.94
CA ARG A 425 -38.06 10.97 0.65
C ARG A 425 -36.78 11.40 -0.08
N PHE A 426 -35.61 10.94 0.34
CA PHE A 426 -34.36 11.24 -0.36
C PHE A 426 -34.39 10.75 -1.82
N LEU A 427 -34.73 9.49 -2.06
CA LEU A 427 -34.77 8.93 -3.42
C LEU A 427 -35.81 9.65 -4.29
N PHE A 428 -36.97 10.00 -3.71
CA PHE A 428 -37.98 10.77 -4.40
C PHE A 428 -37.45 12.16 -4.81
N GLU A 429 -36.88 12.92 -3.88
CA GLU A 429 -36.33 14.26 -4.15
C GLU A 429 -35.21 14.23 -5.19
N MET A 430 -34.29 13.26 -5.10
CA MET A 430 -33.22 13.09 -6.09
C MET A 430 -33.76 12.71 -7.48
N SER A 431 -34.85 11.93 -7.55
CA SER A 431 -35.49 11.56 -8.82
C SER A 431 -36.11 12.76 -9.55
N ARG A 432 -36.38 13.87 -8.84
CA ARG A 432 -36.92 15.10 -9.43
C ARG A 432 -35.86 15.94 -10.14
N ILE A 433 -34.57 15.64 -9.93
CA ILE A 433 -33.47 16.33 -10.60
C ILE A 433 -33.29 15.70 -11.98
N ASP A 434 -33.42 16.50 -13.03
CA ASP A 434 -33.20 16.06 -14.42
C ASP A 434 -31.78 15.49 -14.58
N HIS A 435 -31.70 14.27 -15.12
CA HIS A 435 -30.44 13.56 -15.33
C HIS A 435 -29.55 13.49 -14.06
N TYR A 436 -30.17 13.30 -12.88
CA TYR A 436 -29.46 13.20 -11.59
C TYR A 436 -28.22 12.31 -11.63
N GLN A 437 -28.37 11.08 -12.16
CA GLN A 437 -27.27 10.11 -12.23
C GLN A 437 -26.09 10.66 -13.04
N GLN A 438 -26.36 11.24 -14.20
CA GLN A 438 -25.35 11.75 -15.12
C GLN A 438 -24.68 13.01 -14.55
N ARG A 439 -25.44 13.91 -13.93
CA ARG A 439 -24.89 15.08 -13.22
C ARG A 439 -23.95 14.69 -12.09
N LEU A 440 -24.35 13.69 -11.30
CA LEU A 440 -23.54 13.16 -10.21
C LEU A 440 -22.27 12.47 -10.72
N GLN A 441 -22.37 11.66 -11.78
CA GLN A 441 -21.22 11.04 -12.44
C GLN A 441 -20.24 12.08 -12.99
N ALA A 442 -20.76 13.14 -13.61
CA ALA A 442 -19.96 14.23 -14.16
C ALA A 442 -19.24 15.03 -13.08
N LEU A 443 -19.92 15.37 -11.97
CA LEU A 443 -19.31 16.02 -10.81
C LEU A 443 -18.22 15.14 -10.18
N PHE A 444 -18.50 13.85 -9.98
CA PHE A 444 -17.52 12.89 -9.46
C PHE A 444 -16.30 12.77 -10.37
N PHE A 445 -16.51 12.66 -11.68
CA PHE A 445 -15.44 12.61 -12.66
C PHE A 445 -14.59 13.88 -12.63
N LYS A 446 -15.22 15.06 -12.62
CA LYS A 446 -14.53 16.36 -12.48
C LYS A 446 -13.63 16.40 -11.25
N LYS A 447 -14.11 15.93 -10.10
CA LYS A 447 -13.31 15.92 -8.84
C LYS A 447 -12.15 14.91 -8.85
N LYS A 448 -12.31 13.74 -9.49
CA LYS A 448 -11.26 12.71 -9.56
C LYS A 448 -10.30 12.86 -10.75
N PHE A 449 -10.62 13.68 -11.75
CA PHE A 449 -9.82 13.82 -12.97
C PHE A 449 -8.35 14.21 -12.71
N PRO A 450 -8.04 15.23 -11.86
CA PRO A 450 -6.65 15.62 -11.61
C PRO A 450 -5.79 14.50 -10.98
N GLU A 451 -6.37 13.73 -10.06
CA GLU A 451 -5.67 12.60 -9.41
C GLU A 451 -5.38 11.48 -10.40
N ARG A 452 -6.37 11.13 -11.24
CA ARG A 452 -6.18 10.12 -12.30
C ARG A 452 -5.10 10.52 -13.29
N LEU A 453 -5.03 11.81 -13.64
CA LEU A 453 -4.00 12.34 -14.52
C LEU A 453 -2.61 12.31 -13.86
N ALA A 454 -2.52 12.75 -12.60
CA ALA A 454 -1.29 12.76 -11.83
C ALA A 454 -0.74 11.36 -11.54
N GLU A 455 -1.60 10.35 -11.51
CA GLU A 455 -1.19 8.95 -11.37
C GLU A 455 -0.72 8.34 -12.71
N ALA A 456 -1.45 8.57 -13.80
CA ALA A 456 -1.15 7.96 -15.09
C ALA A 456 0.08 8.59 -15.78
N LYS A 457 0.21 9.92 -15.75
CA LYS A 457 1.28 10.65 -16.46
C LYS A 457 2.71 10.21 -16.09
N PRO A 458 3.13 10.11 -14.82
CA PRO A 458 4.49 9.69 -14.49
C PRO A 458 4.77 8.24 -14.89
N LYS A 459 3.77 7.35 -14.86
CA LYS A 459 3.91 5.95 -15.33
C LYS A 459 4.22 5.92 -16.85
N VAL A 460 3.53 6.76 -17.64
CA VAL A 460 3.80 6.89 -19.09
C VAL A 460 5.19 7.50 -19.34
N GLU A 461 5.54 8.57 -18.63
CA GLU A 461 6.84 9.23 -18.76
C GLU A 461 8.00 8.29 -18.42
N ALA A 462 7.87 7.49 -17.36
CA ALA A 462 8.88 6.50 -16.98
C ALA A 462 9.16 5.50 -18.12
N ILE A 463 8.12 4.92 -18.73
CA ILE A 463 8.29 4.00 -19.89
C ILE A 463 8.96 4.73 -21.05
N LEU A 464 8.51 5.95 -21.38
CA LEU A 464 9.03 6.73 -22.49
C LEU A 464 10.52 7.06 -22.32
N LEU A 465 10.90 7.55 -21.14
CA LEU A 465 12.25 7.96 -20.82
C LEU A 465 13.17 6.74 -20.72
N ALA A 466 12.80 5.70 -19.99
CA ALA A 466 13.57 4.46 -19.90
C ALA A 466 13.82 3.82 -21.28
N SER A 467 12.80 3.81 -22.15
CA SER A 467 12.96 3.33 -23.54
C SER A 467 13.98 4.17 -24.33
N LYS A 468 13.93 5.50 -24.20
CA LYS A 468 14.87 6.41 -24.86
C LYS A 468 16.29 6.25 -24.32
N GLU A 469 16.43 6.11 -23.01
CA GLU A 469 17.69 5.94 -22.29
C GLU A 469 18.41 4.65 -22.71
N LEU A 470 17.72 3.51 -22.69
CA LEU A 470 18.31 2.22 -23.10
C LEU A 470 18.86 2.24 -24.54
N ILE A 471 18.11 2.83 -25.47
CA ILE A 471 18.53 2.89 -26.89
C ILE A 471 19.71 3.85 -27.09
N ARG A 472 19.76 4.94 -26.33
CA ARG A 472 20.76 6.01 -26.49
C ARG A 472 22.03 5.79 -25.68
N SER A 473 21.98 4.95 -24.64
CA SER A 473 23.12 4.75 -23.74
C SER A 473 24.31 4.13 -24.49
N LYS A 474 25.39 4.91 -24.57
CA LYS A 474 26.66 4.44 -25.14
C LYS A 474 27.39 3.53 -24.17
N ARG A 475 27.26 3.81 -22.87
CA ARG A 475 27.85 3.02 -21.77
C ARG A 475 27.28 1.61 -21.76
N LEU A 476 25.95 1.46 -21.87
CA LEU A 476 25.30 0.16 -21.97
C LEU A 476 25.77 -0.62 -23.20
N ARG A 477 25.85 0.04 -24.36
CA ARG A 477 26.33 -0.60 -25.60
C ARG A 477 27.75 -1.13 -25.43
N GLN A 478 28.65 -0.34 -24.87
CA GLN A 478 30.04 -0.72 -24.66
C GLN A 478 30.17 -1.85 -23.61
N LEU A 479 29.35 -1.82 -22.55
CA LEU A 479 29.26 -2.90 -21.58
C LEU A 479 28.86 -4.22 -22.27
N LEU A 480 27.82 -4.20 -23.10
CA LEU A 480 27.36 -5.38 -23.83
C LEU A 480 28.42 -5.93 -24.80
N GLU A 481 29.20 -5.06 -25.44
CA GLU A 481 30.31 -5.45 -26.31
C GLU A 481 31.39 -6.21 -25.54
N VAL A 482 31.80 -5.70 -24.36
CA VAL A 482 32.79 -6.36 -23.52
C VAL A 482 32.25 -7.69 -22.98
N VAL A 483 31.00 -7.72 -22.53
CA VAL A 483 30.34 -8.98 -22.09
C VAL A 483 30.30 -10.00 -23.21
N LEU A 484 29.99 -9.59 -24.45
CA LEU A 484 29.99 -10.49 -25.62
C LEU A 484 31.38 -11.06 -25.88
N ALA A 485 32.43 -10.23 -25.80
CA ALA A 485 33.81 -10.66 -25.97
C ALA A 485 34.22 -11.72 -24.93
N PHE A 486 33.91 -11.48 -23.64
CA PHE A 486 34.16 -12.46 -22.57
C PHE A 486 33.34 -13.74 -22.77
N GLY A 487 32.06 -13.62 -23.09
CA GLY A 487 31.19 -14.76 -23.36
C GLY A 487 31.72 -15.66 -24.48
N ASN A 488 32.18 -15.07 -25.58
CA ASN A 488 32.78 -15.78 -26.71
C ASN A 488 34.13 -16.42 -26.38
N TYR A 489 34.98 -15.72 -25.62
CA TYR A 489 36.27 -16.24 -25.21
C TYR A 489 36.15 -17.42 -24.23
N MET A 490 35.25 -17.30 -23.25
CA MET A 490 35.03 -18.33 -22.23
C MET A 490 34.34 -19.57 -22.82
N ASN A 491 33.32 -19.39 -23.67
CA ASN A 491 32.52 -20.49 -24.21
C ASN A 491 33.04 -21.00 -25.55
N LYS A 492 34.32 -21.36 -25.65
CA LYS A 492 34.91 -21.85 -26.92
C LYS A 492 34.14 -23.03 -27.54
N GLY A 493 34.19 -23.15 -28.87
CA GLY A 493 33.51 -24.21 -29.64
C GLY A 493 32.08 -23.83 -30.04
N GLN A 494 31.16 -24.81 -30.11
CA GLN A 494 29.77 -24.58 -30.56
C GLN A 494 28.96 -23.65 -29.63
N ARG A 495 29.40 -23.46 -28.38
CA ARG A 495 28.72 -22.58 -27.40
C ARG A 495 29.20 -21.13 -27.45
N GLY A 496 30.16 -20.82 -28.32
CA GLY A 496 30.72 -19.48 -28.52
C GLY A 496 30.45 -18.98 -29.94
N SER A 497 31.23 -18.00 -30.40
CA SER A 497 31.02 -17.33 -31.70
C SER A 497 29.61 -16.72 -31.86
N ALA A 498 29.03 -16.25 -30.76
CA ALA A 498 27.77 -15.54 -30.76
C ALA A 498 27.97 -14.11 -31.29
N TYR A 499 26.98 -13.62 -32.04
CA TYR A 499 26.91 -12.21 -32.49
C TYR A 499 26.08 -11.33 -31.55
N GLY A 500 25.41 -11.94 -30.57
CA GLY A 500 24.58 -11.28 -29.57
C GLY A 500 24.00 -12.30 -28.60
N PHE A 501 23.40 -11.82 -27.52
CA PHE A 501 22.76 -12.65 -26.49
C PHE A 501 21.51 -11.96 -25.97
N LYS A 502 20.57 -12.74 -25.40
CA LYS A 502 19.38 -12.19 -24.75
C LYS A 502 19.74 -11.37 -23.52
N VAL A 503 19.13 -10.20 -23.35
CA VAL A 503 19.45 -9.26 -22.25
C VAL A 503 19.25 -9.87 -20.87
N SER A 504 18.33 -10.84 -20.72
CA SER A 504 18.17 -11.63 -19.48
C SER A 504 19.45 -12.32 -19.00
N SER A 505 20.42 -12.54 -19.91
CA SER A 505 21.71 -13.17 -19.58
C SER A 505 22.62 -12.28 -18.75
N LEU A 506 22.39 -10.96 -18.73
CA LEU A 506 23.12 -10.01 -17.88
C LEU A 506 23.06 -10.41 -16.40
N ASN A 507 21.89 -10.84 -15.94
CA ASN A 507 21.68 -11.26 -14.56
C ASN A 507 22.38 -12.59 -14.21
N LYS A 508 22.84 -13.35 -15.21
CA LYS A 508 23.58 -14.61 -15.02
C LYS A 508 25.09 -14.42 -14.94
N ILE A 509 25.60 -13.21 -15.21
CA ILE A 509 27.03 -12.91 -15.16
C ILE A 509 27.56 -13.14 -13.73
N ALA A 510 26.78 -12.80 -12.71
CA ALA A 510 27.15 -12.98 -11.31
C ALA A 510 27.23 -14.46 -10.88
N ASP A 511 26.63 -15.40 -11.63
CA ASP A 511 26.64 -16.83 -11.33
C ASP A 511 28.01 -17.47 -11.57
N THR A 512 28.78 -16.90 -12.50
CA THR A 512 30.11 -17.41 -12.82
C THR A 512 31.12 -16.93 -11.77
N LYS A 513 31.65 -17.86 -10.98
CA LYS A 513 32.62 -17.58 -9.90
C LYS A 513 34.06 -17.80 -10.37
N SER A 514 34.99 -17.04 -9.78
CA SER A 514 36.43 -17.20 -10.02
C SER A 514 36.94 -18.50 -9.39
N SER A 515 37.89 -19.16 -10.07
CA SER A 515 38.58 -20.35 -9.55
C SER A 515 39.63 -20.03 -8.50
N ILE A 516 40.05 -18.76 -8.40
CA ILE A 516 41.07 -18.29 -7.45
C ILE A 516 40.40 -17.89 -6.13
N ASP A 517 39.35 -17.07 -6.21
CA ASP A 517 38.57 -16.62 -5.06
C ASP A 517 37.08 -16.80 -5.35
N ARG A 518 36.39 -17.65 -4.58
CA ARG A 518 34.97 -17.95 -4.78
C ARG A 518 34.06 -16.76 -4.48
N ASN A 519 34.57 -15.75 -3.75
CA ASN A 519 33.84 -14.52 -3.47
C ASN A 519 33.85 -13.56 -4.66
N ILE A 520 34.76 -13.74 -5.61
CA ILE A 520 34.85 -12.92 -6.83
C ILE A 520 34.05 -13.59 -7.94
N THR A 521 33.12 -12.84 -8.53
CA THR A 521 32.32 -13.28 -9.68
C THR A 521 32.86 -12.67 -10.98
N LEU A 522 32.40 -13.17 -12.13
CA LEU A 522 32.68 -12.56 -13.43
C LEU A 522 32.21 -11.10 -13.49
N LEU A 523 31.12 -10.76 -12.79
CA LEU A 523 30.65 -9.38 -12.69
C LEU A 523 31.66 -8.48 -11.97
N HIS A 524 32.21 -8.92 -10.84
CA HIS A 524 33.29 -8.21 -10.15
C HIS A 524 34.51 -8.03 -11.07
N TYR A 525 34.90 -9.10 -11.78
CA TYR A 525 36.03 -9.02 -12.70
C TYR A 525 35.79 -8.02 -13.85
N LEU A 526 34.58 -8.00 -14.41
CA LEU A 526 34.20 -7.01 -15.43
C LEU A 526 34.31 -5.59 -14.90
N ILE A 527 33.83 -5.32 -13.67
CA ILE A 527 33.93 -4.00 -13.04
C ILE A 527 35.40 -3.60 -12.88
N MET A 528 36.29 -4.50 -12.44
CA MET A 528 37.73 -4.21 -12.37
C MET A 528 38.34 -3.87 -13.74
N ILE A 529 37.89 -4.53 -14.81
CA ILE A 529 38.32 -4.21 -16.18
C ILE A 529 37.77 -2.86 -16.63
N PHE A 530 36.52 -2.54 -16.30
CA PHE A 530 35.93 -1.24 -16.58
C PHE A 530 36.64 -0.12 -15.82
N GLU A 531 37.00 -0.31 -14.55
CA GLU A 531 37.80 0.66 -13.79
C GLU A 531 39.13 0.99 -14.46
N LYS A 532 39.76 -0.01 -15.08
CA LYS A 532 41.08 0.15 -15.70
C LYS A 532 41.01 0.69 -17.13
N ASN A 533 40.08 0.20 -17.93
CA ASN A 533 40.08 0.38 -19.38
C ASN A 533 38.89 1.19 -19.90
N TYR A 534 37.78 1.27 -19.16
CA TYR A 534 36.52 1.89 -19.58
C TYR A 534 35.81 2.61 -18.41
N PRO A 535 36.45 3.62 -17.79
CA PRO A 535 35.97 4.23 -16.54
C PRO A 535 34.58 4.87 -16.69
N ASP A 536 34.23 5.34 -17.89
CA ASP A 536 32.91 5.93 -18.19
C ASP A 536 31.74 4.97 -17.91
N ILE A 537 31.94 3.66 -18.05
CA ILE A 537 30.89 2.65 -17.82
C ILE A 537 30.51 2.55 -16.34
N LEU A 538 31.41 2.91 -15.41
CA LEU A 538 31.16 2.79 -13.96
C LEU A 538 30.03 3.67 -13.45
N ASP A 539 29.63 4.66 -14.25
CA ASP A 539 28.55 5.60 -13.99
C ASP A 539 27.37 5.34 -14.94
N ILE A 540 27.17 4.11 -15.40
CA ILE A 540 26.05 3.72 -16.27
C ILE A 540 24.66 4.08 -15.70
N GLN A 541 24.51 4.12 -14.38
CA GLN A 541 23.26 4.49 -13.70
C GLN A 541 22.83 5.93 -14.00
N SER A 542 23.78 6.85 -14.27
CA SER A 542 23.43 8.24 -14.59
C SER A 542 22.77 8.40 -15.97
N GLU A 543 22.96 7.46 -16.88
CA GLU A 543 22.29 7.44 -18.20
C GLU A 543 20.96 6.68 -18.18
N LEU A 544 20.67 5.93 -17.11
CA LEU A 544 19.55 4.99 -17.02
C LEU A 544 18.70 5.24 -15.76
N GLN A 545 18.40 6.50 -15.47
CA GLN A 545 17.81 6.93 -14.20
C GLN A 545 16.34 6.52 -14.05
N HIS A 546 15.60 6.40 -15.15
CA HIS A 546 14.16 6.13 -15.10
C HIS A 546 13.82 4.63 -15.19
N LEU A 547 14.84 3.76 -15.29
CA LEU A 547 14.64 2.31 -15.35
C LEU A 547 13.93 1.72 -14.13
N PRO A 548 14.31 2.05 -12.87
CA PRO A 548 13.68 1.45 -11.69
C PRO A 548 12.18 1.77 -11.59
N GLU A 549 11.78 2.94 -12.05
CA GLU A 549 10.41 3.43 -12.08
C GLU A 549 9.64 2.73 -13.20
N ALA A 550 10.22 2.65 -14.40
CA ALA A 550 9.62 1.96 -15.53
C ALA A 550 9.45 0.46 -15.29
N ALA A 551 10.37 -0.16 -14.54
CA ALA A 551 10.30 -1.57 -14.14
C ALA A 551 9.14 -1.89 -13.17
N LYS A 552 8.48 -0.88 -12.61
CA LYS A 552 7.31 -1.04 -11.73
C LYS A 552 5.98 -0.83 -12.48
N VAL A 553 6.02 -0.38 -13.74
CA VAL A 553 4.81 0.00 -14.47
C VAL A 553 4.19 -1.22 -15.15
N ASN A 554 2.93 -1.50 -14.79
CA ASN A 554 2.09 -2.44 -15.54
C ASN A 554 1.39 -1.69 -16.68
N LEU A 555 1.78 -2.00 -17.93
CA LEU A 555 1.22 -1.32 -19.10
C LEU A 555 -0.28 -1.62 -19.27
N VAL A 556 -0.74 -2.84 -19.06
CA VAL A 556 -2.15 -3.22 -19.25
C VAL A 556 -3.06 -2.46 -18.29
N GLU A 557 -2.64 -2.29 -17.04
CA GLU A 557 -3.38 -1.51 -16.05
C GLU A 557 -3.37 -0.01 -16.39
N LEU A 558 -2.22 0.53 -16.77
CA LEU A 558 -2.09 1.92 -17.22
C LEU A 558 -2.99 2.22 -18.43
N GLU A 559 -3.05 1.33 -19.42
CA GLU A 559 -3.92 1.48 -20.58
C GLU A 559 -5.40 1.47 -20.19
N LYS A 560 -5.77 0.66 -19.20
CA LYS A 560 -7.13 0.63 -18.64
C LYS A 560 -7.45 1.93 -17.90
N GLU A 561 -6.52 2.46 -17.10
CA GLU A 561 -6.66 3.76 -16.42
C GLU A 561 -6.90 4.89 -17.44
N VAL A 562 -6.06 4.99 -18.48
CA VAL A 562 -6.19 6.01 -19.53
C VAL A 562 -7.50 5.85 -20.31
N ASN A 563 -7.90 4.62 -20.63
CA ASN A 563 -9.19 4.35 -21.26
C ASN A 563 -10.38 4.74 -20.38
N ASN A 564 -10.31 4.53 -19.07
CA ASN A 564 -11.36 4.96 -18.13
C ASN A 564 -11.49 6.49 -18.09
N ILE A 565 -10.37 7.22 -18.18
CA ILE A 565 -10.38 8.68 -18.32
C ILE A 565 -11.06 9.07 -19.65
N LYS A 566 -10.69 8.42 -20.76
CA LYS A 566 -11.27 8.65 -22.09
C LYS A 566 -12.79 8.46 -22.12
N THR A 567 -13.27 7.33 -21.59
CA THR A 567 -14.70 7.02 -21.57
C THR A 567 -15.47 7.94 -20.63
N GLY A 568 -14.86 8.29 -19.48
CA GLY A 568 -15.46 9.24 -18.55
C GLY A 568 -15.60 10.65 -19.14
N LEU A 569 -14.57 11.13 -19.85
CA LEU A 569 -14.61 12.42 -20.52
C LEU A 569 -15.70 12.46 -21.61
N LYS A 570 -15.81 11.42 -22.43
CA LYS A 570 -16.89 11.29 -23.43
C LYS A 570 -18.29 11.27 -22.80
N ALA A 571 -18.45 10.61 -21.65
CA ALA A 571 -19.72 10.60 -20.94
C ALA A 571 -20.10 12.00 -20.45
N VAL A 572 -19.12 12.76 -19.96
CA VAL A 572 -19.30 14.16 -19.56
C VAL A 572 -19.63 15.06 -20.75
N GLU A 573 -18.95 14.89 -21.89
CA GLU A 573 -19.26 15.64 -23.12
C GLU A 573 -20.69 15.37 -23.60
N ALA A 574 -21.12 14.10 -23.61
CA ALA A 574 -22.47 13.72 -24.00
C ALA A 574 -23.53 14.35 -23.09
N GLU A 575 -23.27 14.37 -21.77
CA GLU A 575 -24.17 15.02 -20.81
C GLU A 575 -24.17 16.55 -20.96
N LEU A 576 -23.01 17.15 -21.19
CA LEU A 576 -22.89 18.58 -21.47
C LEU A 576 -23.72 18.99 -22.69
N ASP A 577 -23.65 18.21 -23.76
CA ASP A 577 -24.43 18.48 -24.97
C ASP A 577 -25.93 18.26 -24.76
N TYR A 578 -26.34 17.29 -23.94
CA TYR A 578 -27.73 17.13 -23.53
C TYR A 578 -28.22 18.36 -22.77
N GLN A 579 -27.48 18.81 -21.76
CA GLN A 579 -27.86 19.95 -20.90
C GLN A 579 -27.85 21.30 -21.66
N LYS A 580 -26.94 21.47 -22.64
CA LYS A 580 -26.93 22.66 -23.52
C LYS A 580 -28.22 22.84 -24.32
N ARG A 581 -28.91 21.75 -24.66
CA ARG A 581 -30.14 21.75 -25.45
C ARG A 581 -31.41 21.97 -24.63
N ARG A 582 -31.30 22.05 -23.29
CA ARG A 582 -32.43 22.18 -22.38
C ARG A 582 -32.60 23.62 -21.88
N VAL A 583 -33.82 23.95 -21.47
CA VAL A 583 -34.10 25.23 -20.79
C VAL A 583 -33.47 25.15 -19.40
N ARG A 584 -32.59 26.10 -19.09
CA ARG A 584 -31.88 26.13 -17.80
C ARG A 584 -32.85 26.56 -16.71
N GLU A 585 -32.94 25.76 -15.64
CA GLU A 585 -33.56 26.20 -14.41
C GLU A 585 -32.73 27.31 -13.75
N SER A 586 -33.40 28.23 -13.06
CA SER A 586 -32.73 29.30 -12.32
C SER A 586 -31.81 28.71 -11.24
N GLY A 587 -30.50 28.94 -11.33
CA GLY A 587 -29.51 28.41 -10.40
C GLY A 587 -28.73 27.17 -10.86
N ASP A 588 -29.07 26.57 -12.02
CA ASP A 588 -28.29 25.48 -12.60
C ASP A 588 -26.99 26.00 -13.23
N ARG A 589 -25.85 25.55 -12.69
CA ARG A 589 -24.51 25.93 -13.15
C ARG A 589 -23.75 24.79 -13.82
N PHE A 590 -24.44 23.71 -14.21
CA PHE A 590 -23.82 22.58 -14.89
C PHE A 590 -23.11 23.00 -16.18
N VAL A 591 -23.81 23.62 -17.12
CA VAL A 591 -23.27 24.01 -18.43
C VAL A 591 -22.04 24.93 -18.33
N PRO A 592 -22.04 26.05 -17.58
CA PRO A 592 -20.86 26.90 -17.50
C PRO A 592 -19.66 26.17 -16.88
N VAL A 593 -19.83 25.53 -15.72
CA VAL A 593 -18.73 24.87 -15.00
C VAL A 593 -18.17 23.69 -15.80
N MET A 594 -19.03 22.87 -16.41
CA MET A 594 -18.60 21.69 -17.16
C MET A 594 -18.03 22.02 -18.53
N SER A 595 -18.44 23.14 -19.16
CA SER A 595 -17.80 23.60 -20.40
C SER A 595 -16.35 24.02 -20.17
N ASP A 596 -16.09 24.76 -19.09
CA ASP A 596 -14.73 25.17 -18.71
C ASP A 596 -13.89 23.93 -18.37
N PHE A 597 -14.45 23.00 -17.59
CA PHE A 597 -13.79 21.75 -17.26
C PHE A 597 -13.44 20.91 -18.49
N ILE A 598 -14.40 20.68 -19.41
CA ILE A 598 -14.15 19.90 -20.63
C ILE A 598 -13.05 20.53 -21.48
N THR A 599 -12.99 21.86 -21.57
CA THR A 599 -11.96 22.55 -22.36
C THR A 599 -10.56 22.22 -21.83
N VAL A 600 -10.34 22.33 -20.52
CA VAL A 600 -9.04 22.03 -19.89
C VAL A 600 -8.77 20.52 -19.87
N ALA A 601 -9.75 19.72 -19.48
CA ALA A 601 -9.61 18.27 -19.34
C ALA A 601 -9.34 17.58 -20.68
N SER A 602 -9.99 18.01 -21.76
CA SER A 602 -9.76 17.44 -23.10
C SER A 602 -8.36 17.74 -23.61
N PHE A 603 -7.86 18.95 -23.37
CA PHE A 603 -6.48 19.32 -23.72
C PHE A 603 -5.48 18.45 -22.95
N SER A 604 -5.58 18.41 -21.62
CA SER A 604 -4.66 17.62 -20.80
C SER A 604 -4.75 16.11 -21.06
N PHE A 605 -5.94 15.60 -21.40
CA PHE A 605 -6.10 14.20 -21.79
C PHE A 605 -5.48 13.90 -23.15
N SER A 606 -5.62 14.80 -24.13
CA SER A 606 -4.98 14.66 -25.44
C SER A 606 -3.46 14.56 -25.30
N GLU A 607 -2.85 15.42 -24.47
CA GLU A 607 -1.41 15.36 -24.18
C GLU A 607 -1.00 14.01 -23.59
N LEU A 608 -1.79 13.47 -22.66
CA LEU A 608 -1.53 12.14 -22.07
C LEU A 608 -1.68 11.01 -23.11
N GLU A 609 -2.69 11.08 -23.97
CA GLU A 609 -2.91 10.08 -25.02
C GLU A 609 -1.78 10.08 -26.05
N ASP A 610 -1.32 11.26 -26.47
CA ASP A 610 -0.17 11.41 -27.37
C ASP A 610 1.11 10.87 -26.73
N LEU A 611 1.34 11.19 -25.45
CA LEU A 611 2.49 10.71 -24.70
C LEU A 611 2.49 9.19 -24.52
N LEU A 612 1.32 8.59 -24.27
CA LEU A 612 1.16 7.13 -24.18
C LEU A 612 1.46 6.46 -25.51
N ASN A 613 1.00 7.01 -26.62
CA ASN A 613 1.30 6.50 -27.95
C ASN A 613 2.80 6.62 -28.26
N GLU A 614 3.44 7.74 -27.93
CA GLU A 614 4.89 7.86 -28.07
C GLU A 614 5.63 6.83 -27.18
N ALA A 615 5.19 6.64 -25.94
CA ALA A 615 5.79 5.68 -25.03
C ALA A 615 5.73 4.25 -25.57
N ARG A 616 4.56 3.83 -26.10
CA ARG A 616 4.39 2.52 -26.77
C ARG A 616 5.32 2.37 -27.95
N ASP A 617 5.40 3.36 -28.82
CA ASP A 617 6.27 3.32 -30.00
C ASP A 617 7.76 3.21 -29.63
N LYS A 618 8.19 3.95 -28.60
CA LYS A 618 9.57 3.91 -28.11
C LYS A 618 9.87 2.59 -27.40
N TYR A 619 8.93 2.05 -26.65
CA TYR A 619 9.04 0.77 -25.99
C TYR A 619 9.17 -0.38 -27.01
N ALA A 620 8.31 -0.41 -28.04
CA ALA A 620 8.41 -1.35 -29.14
C ALA A 620 9.77 -1.30 -29.86
N LYS A 621 10.27 -0.07 -30.12
CA LYS A 621 11.61 0.14 -30.67
C LYS A 621 12.71 -0.38 -29.74
N ALA A 622 12.56 -0.22 -28.42
CA ALA A 622 13.51 -0.72 -27.44
C ALA A 622 13.53 -2.26 -27.42
N LEU A 623 12.36 -2.92 -27.36
CA LEU A 623 12.27 -4.38 -27.45
C LEU A 623 12.99 -4.91 -28.68
N LYS A 624 12.69 -4.34 -29.85
CA LYS A 624 13.34 -4.71 -31.11
C LYS A 624 14.85 -4.44 -31.09
N HIS A 625 15.29 -3.35 -30.47
CA HIS A 625 16.71 -2.98 -30.37
C HIS A 625 17.53 -4.04 -29.62
N PHE A 626 16.93 -4.67 -28.60
CA PHE A 626 17.58 -5.72 -27.80
C PHE A 626 17.22 -7.15 -28.22
N GLY A 627 16.48 -7.33 -29.32
CA GLY A 627 16.13 -8.64 -29.88
C GLY A 627 15.01 -9.38 -29.15
N GLU A 628 14.20 -8.66 -28.36
CA GLU A 628 13.02 -9.20 -27.69
C GLU A 628 11.76 -9.09 -28.57
N SER A 629 10.78 -9.97 -28.35
CA SER A 629 9.57 -10.04 -29.17
C SER A 629 8.51 -9.03 -28.71
N GLU A 630 8.06 -8.18 -29.64
CA GLU A 630 6.97 -7.24 -29.42
C GLU A 630 5.65 -7.95 -29.03
N GLY A 631 4.93 -7.39 -28.05
CA GLY A 631 3.63 -7.91 -27.59
C GLY A 631 3.68 -9.12 -26.67
N LYS A 632 4.85 -9.75 -26.44
CA LYS A 632 5.00 -10.85 -25.47
C LYS A 632 5.53 -10.42 -24.12
N MET A 633 6.42 -9.43 -24.11
CA MET A 633 7.09 -8.96 -22.90
C MET A 633 6.46 -7.64 -22.46
N GLN A 634 6.25 -7.48 -21.16
CA GLN A 634 5.70 -6.27 -20.55
C GLN A 634 6.84 -5.34 -20.06
N PRO A 635 6.60 -4.03 -19.88
CA PRO A 635 7.62 -3.09 -19.41
C PRO A 635 8.28 -3.47 -18.08
N ASP A 636 7.49 -3.92 -17.11
CA ASP A 636 7.96 -4.39 -15.81
C ASP A 636 8.96 -5.54 -15.93
N GLU A 637 8.67 -6.53 -16.79
CA GLU A 637 9.59 -7.63 -17.09
C GLU A 637 10.84 -7.14 -17.84
N PHE A 638 10.65 -6.37 -18.91
CA PHE A 638 11.74 -5.94 -19.79
C PHE A 638 12.71 -4.99 -19.08
N PHE A 639 12.21 -3.92 -18.47
CA PHE A 639 13.02 -2.96 -17.73
C PHE A 639 13.54 -3.59 -16.43
N GLY A 640 12.78 -4.49 -15.81
CA GLY A 640 13.18 -5.24 -14.62
C GLY A 640 14.46 -6.07 -14.83
N ILE A 641 14.72 -6.56 -16.04
CA ILE A 641 16.00 -7.22 -16.37
C ILE A 641 17.18 -6.27 -16.15
N PHE A 642 17.08 -5.04 -16.65
CA PHE A 642 18.14 -4.05 -16.54
C PHE A 642 18.24 -3.46 -15.13
N ASP A 643 17.11 -3.21 -14.46
CA ASP A 643 17.09 -2.73 -13.07
C ASP A 643 17.79 -3.74 -12.13
N THR A 644 17.45 -5.03 -12.24
CA THR A 644 18.11 -6.10 -11.48
C THR A 644 19.62 -6.15 -11.76
N PHE A 645 20.02 -5.96 -13.01
CA PHE A 645 21.43 -5.93 -13.40
C PHE A 645 22.14 -4.70 -12.81
N LEU A 646 21.53 -3.52 -12.85
CA LEU A 646 22.09 -2.29 -12.29
C LEU A 646 22.26 -2.38 -10.77
N GLN A 647 21.32 -3.01 -10.07
CA GLN A 647 21.45 -3.30 -8.64
C GLN A 647 22.63 -4.24 -8.38
N SER A 648 22.70 -5.36 -9.11
CA SER A 648 23.82 -6.31 -9.00
C SER A 648 25.17 -5.67 -9.33
N PHE A 649 25.20 -4.75 -10.30
CA PHE A 649 26.39 -3.99 -10.69
C PHE A 649 26.81 -3.01 -9.58
N ALA A 650 25.85 -2.31 -8.96
CA ALA A 650 26.10 -1.40 -7.84
C ALA A 650 26.68 -2.16 -6.63
N GLU A 651 26.05 -3.28 -6.29
CA GLU A 651 26.47 -4.16 -5.19
C GLU A 651 27.87 -4.70 -5.43
N ALA A 652 28.14 -5.28 -6.61
CA ALA A 652 29.45 -5.81 -6.94
C ALA A 652 30.56 -4.73 -6.95
N LYS A 653 30.23 -3.50 -7.36
CA LYS A 653 31.15 -2.35 -7.28
C LYS A 653 31.46 -1.98 -5.83
N GLN A 654 30.44 -1.94 -4.98
CA GLN A 654 30.61 -1.68 -3.55
C GLN A 654 31.38 -2.80 -2.85
N ASP A 655 31.14 -4.05 -3.22
CA ASP A 655 31.83 -5.22 -2.70
C ASP A 655 33.32 -5.22 -3.06
N LEU A 656 33.68 -4.82 -4.29
CA LEU A 656 35.08 -4.62 -4.68
C LEU A 656 35.77 -3.57 -3.81
N GLU A 657 35.11 -2.45 -3.55
CA GLU A 657 35.68 -1.38 -2.71
C GLU A 657 35.87 -1.86 -1.26
N ASN A 658 34.92 -2.63 -0.73
CA ASN A 658 35.02 -3.23 0.59
C ASN A 658 36.19 -4.25 0.67
N MET A 659 36.34 -5.08 -0.37
CA MET A 659 37.45 -6.05 -0.47
C MET A 659 38.81 -5.34 -0.57
N ARG A 660 38.88 -4.22 -1.31
CA ARG A 660 40.09 -3.40 -1.43
C ARG A 660 40.48 -2.79 -0.09
N LYS A 661 39.55 -2.15 0.61
CA LYS A 661 39.77 -1.59 1.95
C LYS A 661 40.22 -2.64 2.94
N LYS A 662 39.58 -3.82 2.94
CA LYS A 662 39.96 -4.93 3.82
C LYS A 662 41.39 -5.42 3.54
N LYS A 663 41.77 -5.53 2.26
CA LYS A 663 43.12 -5.93 1.86
C LYS A 663 44.16 -4.89 2.30
N GLU A 664 43.88 -3.59 2.12
CA GLU A 664 44.76 -2.51 2.59
C GLU A 664 44.91 -2.53 4.12
N GLU A 665 43.83 -2.83 4.85
CA GLU A 665 43.85 -2.98 6.29
C GLU A 665 44.70 -4.16 6.75
N GLU A 666 44.54 -5.32 6.11
CA GLU A 666 45.32 -6.52 6.39
C GLU A 666 46.81 -6.30 6.08
N GLU A 667 47.14 -5.65 4.96
CA GLU A 667 48.52 -5.28 4.63
C GLU A 667 49.11 -4.32 5.67
N ARG A 668 48.35 -3.33 6.14
CA ARG A 668 48.80 -2.41 7.19
C ARG A 668 49.05 -3.13 8.50
N ARG A 669 48.14 -4.02 8.91
CA ARG A 669 48.31 -4.85 10.11
C ARG A 669 49.54 -5.76 9.99
N ALA A 670 49.74 -6.40 8.83
CA ALA A 670 50.90 -7.24 8.56
C ALA A 670 52.22 -6.44 8.61
N ARG A 671 52.24 -5.21 8.09
CA ARG A 671 53.40 -4.31 8.17
C ARG A 671 53.71 -3.91 9.63
N MET A 672 52.69 -3.59 10.42
CA MET A 672 52.85 -3.27 11.85
C MET A 672 53.34 -4.47 12.65
N GLU A 673 52.80 -5.67 12.39
CA GLU A 673 53.24 -6.91 13.03
C GLU A 673 54.69 -7.26 12.64
N ALA A 674 55.06 -7.10 11.37
CA ALA A 674 56.44 -7.30 10.91
C ALA A 674 57.42 -6.33 11.59
N MET A 675 57.05 -5.05 11.71
CA MET A 675 57.87 -4.05 12.40
C MET A 675 58.04 -4.38 13.89
N LEU A 676 56.96 -4.78 14.58
CA LEU A 676 57.01 -5.18 15.99
C LEU A 676 57.85 -6.45 16.19
N LYS A 677 57.77 -7.41 15.25
CA LYS A 677 58.58 -8.63 15.27
C LYS A 677 60.07 -8.31 15.08
N GLU A 678 60.40 -7.39 14.16
CA GLU A 678 61.76 -6.93 13.95
C GLU A 678 62.30 -6.18 15.19
N GLN A 679 61.48 -5.34 15.82
CA GLN A 679 61.84 -4.65 17.06
C GLN A 679 62.15 -5.63 18.20
N ARG A 680 61.27 -6.62 18.43
CA ARG A 680 61.51 -7.69 19.41
C ARG A 680 62.78 -8.48 19.12
N GLU A 681 63.10 -8.71 17.84
CA GLU A 681 64.32 -9.39 17.47
C GLU A 681 65.57 -8.52 17.73
N LYS A 682 65.52 -7.23 17.42
CA LYS A 682 66.59 -6.26 17.75
C LYS A 682 66.82 -6.16 19.25
N GLU A 683 65.76 -6.06 20.05
CA GLU A 683 65.85 -6.09 21.52
C GLU A 683 66.47 -7.39 22.04
N ARG A 684 66.09 -8.54 21.48
CA ARG A 684 66.68 -9.83 21.84
C ARG A 684 68.17 -9.90 21.49
N ARG A 685 68.58 -9.33 20.35
CA ARG A 685 70.00 -9.23 19.94
C ARG A 685 70.77 -8.28 20.85
N GLN A 686 70.19 -7.14 21.23
CA GLN A 686 70.79 -6.19 22.18
C GLN A 686 70.92 -6.77 23.59
N LYS A 687 69.91 -7.51 24.08
CA LYS A 687 69.98 -8.22 25.38
C LYS A 687 71.08 -9.30 25.36
N LYS A 688 71.23 -10.06 24.28
CA LYS A 688 72.34 -11.01 24.11
C LYS A 688 73.71 -10.33 24.04
N ALA A 689 73.81 -9.18 23.38
CA ALA A 689 75.05 -8.41 23.32
C ALA A 689 75.42 -7.77 24.68
N LYS A 690 74.43 -7.28 25.44
CA LYS A 690 74.63 -6.77 26.81
C LYS A 690 74.97 -7.88 27.81
N ALA A 691 74.36 -9.07 27.69
CA ALA A 691 74.71 -10.24 28.49
C ALA A 691 76.12 -10.77 28.20
N GLY A 692 76.69 -10.48 27.01
CA GLY A 692 78.08 -10.78 26.68
C GLY A 692 79.10 -9.75 27.17
N SER A 693 78.68 -8.65 27.83
CA SER A 693 79.55 -7.56 28.25
C SER A 693 79.51 -7.24 29.76
N ILE A 694 78.80 -8.04 30.57
CA ILE A 694 78.82 -7.91 32.03
C ILE A 694 79.32 -9.24 32.61
N SER A 695 80.58 -9.21 33.03
CA SER A 695 81.19 -10.17 33.94
C SER A 695 80.45 -10.16 35.28
N GLU A 696 80.12 -11.38 35.72
CA GLU A 696 80.08 -11.86 37.11
C GLU A 696 79.24 -11.08 38.15
N GLU A 697 78.16 -11.76 38.57
CA GLU A 697 77.84 -11.96 40.00
C GLU A 697 77.40 -10.72 40.81
N SER A 698 76.28 -10.09 40.43
CA SER A 698 75.56 -9.20 41.38
C SER A 698 74.07 -8.93 41.06
N GLY A 699 73.55 -9.36 39.89
CA GLY A 699 72.17 -9.04 39.47
C GLY A 699 71.11 -10.09 39.81
N GLU A 700 71.52 -11.34 40.05
CA GLU A 700 70.56 -12.47 40.20
C GLU A 700 69.78 -12.41 41.52
N PHE A 701 70.34 -11.78 42.55
CA PHE A 701 69.66 -11.63 43.84
C PHE A 701 68.57 -10.54 43.79
N ASP A 702 68.77 -9.45 43.04
CA ASP A 702 67.83 -8.34 42.98
C ASP A 702 66.62 -8.64 42.07
N ASP A 703 66.83 -9.46 41.02
CA ASP A 703 65.76 -10.02 40.19
C ASP A 703 64.89 -11.02 40.99
N LEU A 704 65.49 -11.81 41.87
CA LEU A 704 64.75 -12.73 42.75
C LEU A 704 63.92 -11.96 43.78
N VAL A 705 64.47 -10.87 44.34
CA VAL A 705 63.77 -10.00 45.29
C VAL A 705 62.65 -9.20 44.62
N SER A 706 62.83 -8.74 43.38
CA SER A 706 61.78 -8.08 42.59
C SER A 706 60.66 -9.05 42.19
N ALA A 707 60.97 -10.30 41.86
CA ALA A 707 59.97 -11.35 41.60
C ALA A 707 59.16 -11.69 42.87
N LEU A 708 59.81 -11.70 44.04
CA LEU A 708 59.17 -11.92 45.34
C LEU A 708 58.29 -10.74 45.79
N ARG A 709 58.64 -9.49 45.46
CA ARG A 709 57.83 -8.30 45.78
C ARG A 709 56.67 -8.04 44.80
N SER A 710 56.80 -8.43 43.53
CA SER A 710 55.78 -8.25 42.50
C SER A 710 54.68 -9.33 42.51
N GLY A 711 54.87 -10.42 43.26
CA GLY A 711 53.88 -11.50 43.38
C GLY A 711 53.84 -12.49 42.21
N GLU A 712 54.69 -12.33 41.19
CA GLU A 712 54.72 -13.21 40.00
C GLU A 712 55.19 -14.65 40.30
N VAL A 713 55.75 -14.92 41.48
CA VAL A 713 56.24 -16.26 41.88
C VAL A 713 55.09 -17.25 42.14
N PHE A 714 53.87 -16.79 42.46
CA PHE A 714 52.77 -17.68 42.84
C PHE A 714 51.74 -17.98 41.74
N ASP A 715 51.77 -17.30 40.59
CA ASP A 715 50.69 -17.40 39.59
C ASP A 715 50.94 -18.45 38.48
N LYS A 716 52.14 -19.06 38.45
CA LYS A 716 52.56 -19.91 37.32
C LYS A 716 52.18 -21.39 37.42
N ASP A 717 51.71 -21.88 38.57
CA ASP A 717 51.44 -23.31 38.78
C ASP A 717 49.96 -23.72 38.89
N LEU A 718 49.01 -22.79 38.94
CA LEU A 718 47.57 -23.16 38.93
C LEU A 718 46.98 -23.33 37.51
N SER A 719 47.63 -22.78 36.48
CA SER A 719 47.13 -22.82 35.10
C SER A 719 47.57 -24.06 34.30
N LYS A 720 48.53 -24.85 34.82
CA LYS A 720 49.03 -26.08 34.15
C LYS A 720 48.36 -27.39 34.59
N LEU A 721 47.54 -27.39 35.65
CA LEU A 721 46.89 -28.61 36.14
C LEU A 721 45.50 -28.92 35.54
N LYS A 722 44.89 -28.00 34.76
CA LYS A 722 43.51 -28.18 34.26
C LYS A 722 43.38 -28.43 32.75
N ARG A 723 44.48 -28.63 32.04
CA ARG A 723 44.49 -28.89 30.59
C ARG A 723 45.33 -30.10 30.20
N ASN A 724 45.24 -31.18 30.98
CA ASN A 724 45.72 -32.49 30.54
C ASN A 724 44.78 -33.61 31.02
N ARG A 725 43.53 -33.57 30.54
CA ARG A 725 42.70 -34.78 30.47
C ARG A 725 41.93 -34.76 29.16
N LYS A 726 42.30 -35.72 28.29
CA LYS A 726 41.50 -36.36 27.24
C LYS A 726 41.78 -36.00 25.76
N ARG A 727 42.86 -36.58 25.22
CA ARG A 727 42.90 -37.48 24.03
C ARG A 727 44.37 -37.81 23.73
N SER A 728 44.81 -39.06 23.71
CA SER A 728 44.67 -40.05 22.62
C SER A 728 45.16 -41.40 23.19
N GLY A 729 44.55 -42.58 22.98
CA GLY A 729 44.34 -43.29 21.73
C GLY A 729 45.46 -44.33 21.54
N ASN A 730 45.19 -45.63 21.68
CA ASN A 730 45.67 -46.67 20.75
C ASN A 730 45.09 -48.08 20.97
N GLN A 731 45.21 -48.87 19.91
CA GLN A 731 44.61 -50.14 19.52
C GLN A 731 45.03 -51.40 20.31
N GLY A 732 44.17 -52.45 20.27
CA GLY A 732 44.59 -53.82 19.90
C GLY A 732 44.37 -54.98 20.90
N LEU A 733 43.37 -55.84 20.58
CA LEU A 733 43.31 -57.34 20.70
C LEU A 733 43.40 -57.99 22.12
N GLU A 734 42.72 -59.08 22.52
CA GLU A 734 41.83 -60.08 21.91
C GLU A 734 41.06 -60.90 22.99
N THR A 735 39.95 -61.57 22.61
CA THR A 735 39.23 -62.74 23.23
C THR A 735 38.50 -62.49 24.57
N SER A 736 37.27 -62.97 24.86
CA SER A 736 36.58 -64.22 24.53
C SER A 736 35.04 -64.11 24.75
N ARG A 737 34.28 -64.87 23.92
CA ARG A 737 32.92 -65.50 24.05
C ARG A 737 31.97 -64.98 25.16
N GLU A 738 30.68 -64.70 24.91
CA GLU A 738 29.58 -65.68 24.70
C GLU A 738 28.22 -64.98 24.36
N ARG A 739 27.26 -65.74 23.80
CA ARG A 739 25.91 -65.39 23.29
C ARG A 739 24.98 -64.82 24.41
N VAL A 740 23.81 -64.15 24.20
CA VAL A 740 22.55 -64.62 23.57
C VAL A 740 21.46 -63.50 23.65
N VAL A 741 20.69 -63.31 22.56
CA VAL A 741 19.20 -63.17 22.46
C VAL A 741 18.44 -61.97 23.09
N THR A 742 17.79 -61.17 22.19
CA THR A 742 16.49 -60.43 22.28
C THR A 742 16.22 -59.47 23.47
N LYS A 743 15.47 -58.36 23.40
CA LYS A 743 14.14 -58.13 22.83
C LYS A 743 13.75 -56.63 23.06
N LEU A 744 13.08 -56.03 22.07
CA LEU A 744 11.94 -55.07 22.09
C LEU A 744 11.76 -53.95 23.15
N ASN A 745 11.36 -52.79 22.60
CA ASN A 745 10.44 -51.72 23.09
C ASN A 745 10.92 -50.87 24.29
N TYR A 746 10.83 -49.54 24.28
CA TYR A 746 9.83 -48.60 23.75
C TYR A 746 10.48 -47.38 23.08
#